data_AF-A0AAD9AQW7-F1
#
_entry.id   AF-A0AAD9AQW7-F1
#
_cell.length_a   1.000
_cell.length_b   1.000
_cell.length_c   1.000
_cell.angle_alpha   90.00
_cell.angle_beta   90.00
_cell.angle_gamma   90.00
#
_symmetry.space_group_name_H-M   'P 1'
#
loop_
_entity.id
_entity.type
_entity.pdbx_description
1 polymer ?
#
loop_
_entity_poly.entity_id
_entity_poly.type
_entity_poly.pdbx_seq_one_letter_code
_entity_poly.pdbx_strand_id
1 'polypeptide(L)'
;MARETSPLLENADPIEAETTPETPLVTASGEGAAKYPQYPSAILTVFAVCFLADAGSALLGVPEVRAFEMAVCRDYYMEHDPSVIGEPPLSYVDESLCKLREIQTRMAYLRATKGLIMTIPAIVYFHRAFSTNMVLLTPIFRIIGGGNRVLIASLNSIVVDTVPPTFKVAMPILLASLVLVGVLPETHDPKHNSGDGADDMSVDSSDTNKPFLHILLRRGANNVKKAGRGLMGLPKGAKVTLSIIFISKFARECSSLFVQYASKVLHWPIANAGYVISVKSFISLMLLILLAGMSTAASRRGEAATLLLNRRVVILSLAMLALGALLVGLSRDAATLVVGSVFESTGYGFGQALQGTLASFANPSSTGELFAGAALIELLAGLSGTFAFAGLFDLGLQSRFPRGVGLPYFVAAMEEAMALSGVFAADLAPGPLTQHVNIFTGTAQNDDPGNVFAGAATPFGMAKVTVQVAGYAPAGYVSVSTELTRGVSPLHDSGTGSSAGSYGNFCIMPVVCKEFLDCPRLEQPRSQRRVGDGNNDTGFPGYFSTPLANGVRIELASTQAASLERYTFPEGSTPTLVLDWTDDSQHSFLYGEMHADWKSQRLTMNGTYRSSFGPSQFTYTAFQCVDLSVAGTITDHAFFGGNANGMDAIRADLDRWVLPPIAQRLGRPDFEQPTQAGAIVRFKPSSDQKGSIIVRRGVSYTSTDVACKNMKRELPDTDFNKVVAASNAMWEDKLGRIVLSDDTTDPIRKLFYTSFYRTFLSPNNATGNAPPPYTDTSHPYFDGLYCSWDTYRTLFPLMALTSPREMAQIVDTYIDGYRREGWLPECRANNVKGYVQGGNNGVPIVADFIVKYADQADKLGLKMDDFWKALKHDVDEAPPNWDYEGRRIETYNKIGYIAYDYLDTTSVGQRSREASRSLEYAFGDFAAGMAARALKQPASVSDPYFKRSLSYRNNFNHILQSDGFSNFVARRFENGTFAASNPTDCSPRDSNSTRPCSTQATNTFGIYESSSWEYSLYAPHDVKGLVELLGGNKTFEDRLHHFFDAGYYLPGNEPSFQTPSLFHHIGKPAESVQQVRRIVYDNFNLTRGGLPGNDDNAAMASLLTWYLLGFYPVPASGEMLVLSPFMPGYVVKNELMGTVNVKVTGFDPASLARNIPSGARAYVDTVKLDGVAKGRCRIDFKQFFAAKDVEFVMVDVKKVGCDGQEPSSLSAGGFPL
;
A
#
# COMPACT_ATOMS: atom_id res chain seq x y z
N MET A 1 -26.11 -16.12 12.16
CA MET A 1 -27.48 -16.69 12.15
C MET A 1 -28.46 -15.64 11.66
N ALA A 2 -29.11 -15.88 10.52
CA ALA A 2 -30.45 -15.38 10.14
C ALA A 2 -30.84 -16.05 8.82
N ARG A 3 -31.56 -17.17 8.90
CA ARG A 3 -32.38 -17.69 7.79
C ARG A 3 -33.75 -17.95 8.39
N GLU A 4 -34.66 -17.01 8.18
CA GLU A 4 -36.09 -17.29 8.26
C GLU A 4 -36.60 -17.52 6.84
N THR A 5 -37.19 -18.69 6.66
CA THR A 5 -37.90 -19.16 5.47
C THR A 5 -39.32 -18.64 5.46
N SER A 6 -39.88 -18.40 4.27
CA SER A 6 -41.31 -18.66 4.05
C SER A 6 -41.54 -19.31 2.67
N PRO A 7 -42.47 -20.28 2.55
CA PRO A 7 -42.55 -21.24 1.45
C PRO A 7 -43.68 -20.92 0.45
N LEU A 8 -43.80 -21.78 -0.57
CA LEU A 8 -44.91 -21.96 -1.53
C LEU A 8 -44.70 -21.31 -2.91
N LEU A 9 -44.28 -22.13 -3.88
CA LEU A 9 -45.12 -22.54 -5.01
C LEU A 9 -44.43 -23.70 -5.74
N GLU A 10 -44.92 -24.91 -5.49
CA GLU A 10 -44.72 -26.08 -6.35
C GLU A 10 -45.57 -25.95 -7.63
N ASN A 11 -45.10 -26.62 -8.69
CA ASN A 11 -45.75 -26.95 -9.97
C ASN A 11 -45.43 -26.06 -11.18
N ALA A 12 -44.40 -26.44 -11.93
CA ALA A 12 -44.45 -26.53 -13.39
C ALA A 12 -43.38 -27.52 -13.91
N ASP A 13 -43.83 -28.51 -14.68
CA ASP A 13 -43.04 -29.56 -15.33
C ASP A 13 -41.98 -29.04 -16.33
N PRO A 14 -40.95 -29.82 -16.65
CA PRO A 14 -39.79 -29.38 -17.42
C PRO A 14 -40.08 -29.37 -18.92
N ILE A 15 -39.81 -28.24 -19.59
CA ILE A 15 -39.77 -28.16 -21.05
C ILE A 15 -38.31 -28.28 -21.48
N GLU A 16 -38.08 -29.28 -22.34
CA GLU A 16 -36.86 -29.57 -23.08
C GLU A 16 -36.30 -28.31 -23.77
N ALA A 17 -35.02 -28.03 -23.55
CA ALA A 17 -34.25 -27.11 -24.38
C ALA A 17 -33.14 -27.89 -25.09
N GLU A 18 -33.22 -27.86 -26.41
CA GLU A 18 -32.35 -28.55 -27.37
C GLU A 18 -30.86 -28.29 -27.14
N THR A 19 -30.13 -29.39 -27.15
CA THR A 19 -28.67 -29.48 -27.27
C THR A 19 -28.17 -28.86 -28.59
N THR A 20 -27.24 -27.91 -28.50
CA THR A 20 -26.27 -27.61 -29.56
C THR A 20 -24.86 -27.47 -28.95
N PRO A 21 -23.80 -27.81 -29.70
CA PRO A 21 -22.69 -28.58 -29.17
C PRO A 21 -21.61 -27.74 -28.48
N GLU A 22 -21.00 -28.39 -27.49
CA GLU A 22 -19.74 -28.03 -26.85
C GLU A 22 -18.67 -27.59 -27.87
N THR A 23 -18.08 -26.43 -27.61
CA THR A 23 -16.73 -26.10 -28.08
C THR A 23 -15.83 -25.92 -26.85
N PRO A 24 -14.56 -26.34 -26.92
CA PRO A 24 -13.80 -26.72 -25.74
C PRO A 24 -13.34 -25.50 -24.94
N LEU A 25 -13.41 -25.63 -23.61
CA LEU A 25 -12.63 -24.88 -22.64
C LEU A 25 -11.15 -24.86 -23.05
N VAL A 26 -10.71 -23.72 -23.60
CA VAL A 26 -9.30 -23.36 -23.64
C VAL A 26 -9.00 -22.66 -22.32
N THR A 27 -8.15 -23.31 -21.52
CA THR A 27 -7.46 -22.78 -20.36
C THR A 27 -6.88 -21.40 -20.65
N ALA A 28 -7.43 -20.36 -20.02
CA ALA A 28 -6.83 -19.03 -20.03
C ALA A 28 -5.62 -19.02 -19.08
N SER A 29 -4.49 -19.50 -19.57
CA SER A 29 -3.16 -19.07 -19.12
C SER A 29 -3.08 -17.54 -19.21
N GLY A 30 -2.50 -16.91 -18.20
CA GLY A 30 -2.52 -15.46 -18.02
C GLY A 30 -2.08 -14.65 -19.23
N GLU A 31 -2.81 -13.58 -19.50
CA GLU A 31 -2.37 -12.38 -20.22
C GLU A 31 -3.50 -11.33 -20.14
N GLY A 32 -3.55 -10.61 -19.02
CA GLY A 32 -4.43 -9.45 -18.81
C GLY A 32 -3.69 -8.12 -19.00
N ALA A 33 -2.84 -8.01 -20.02
CA ALA A 33 -2.40 -6.69 -20.48
C ALA A 33 -3.54 -6.10 -21.31
N ALA A 34 -4.04 -4.92 -20.91
CA ALA A 34 -5.01 -4.17 -21.69
C ALA A 34 -4.52 -4.07 -23.15
N LYS A 35 -5.18 -4.80 -24.07
CA LYS A 35 -4.96 -4.64 -25.50
C LYS A 35 -5.51 -3.26 -25.88
N TYR A 36 -4.65 -2.24 -25.82
CA TYR A 36 -4.80 -1.08 -26.68
C TYR A 36 -5.03 -1.61 -28.12
N PRO A 37 -6.00 -1.08 -28.89
CA PRO A 37 -6.15 -1.47 -30.28
C PRO A 37 -4.82 -1.17 -30.98
N GLN A 38 -4.07 -2.22 -31.28
CA GLN A 38 -2.87 -2.08 -32.08
C GLN A 38 -3.35 -1.67 -33.47
N TYR A 39 -3.03 -0.45 -33.87
CA TYR A 39 -3.07 -0.01 -35.25
C TYR A 39 -1.67 -0.25 -35.86
N PRO A 40 -1.32 -1.50 -36.23
CA PRO A 40 0.01 -1.81 -36.75
C PRO A 40 0.35 -0.96 -37.98
N SER A 41 -0.66 -0.61 -38.80
CA SER A 41 -0.51 0.30 -39.94
C SER A 41 -0.13 1.73 -39.52
N ALA A 42 -0.75 2.30 -38.49
CA ALA A 42 -0.43 3.64 -38.00
C ALA A 42 0.97 3.68 -37.38
N ILE A 43 1.34 2.66 -36.60
CA ILE A 43 2.67 2.53 -35.99
C ILE A 43 3.76 2.38 -37.07
N LEU A 44 3.55 1.52 -38.08
CA LEU A 44 4.48 1.38 -39.21
C LEU A 44 4.60 2.67 -40.03
N THR A 45 3.49 3.38 -40.24
CA THR A 45 3.50 4.65 -40.99
C THR A 45 4.27 5.72 -40.23
N VAL A 46 4.02 5.86 -38.93
CA VAL A 46 4.77 6.79 -38.06
C VAL A 46 6.24 6.42 -38.03
N PHE A 47 6.58 5.13 -37.91
CA PHE A 47 7.96 4.67 -37.95
C PHE A 47 8.65 5.00 -39.28
N ALA A 48 7.98 4.77 -40.41
CA ALA A 48 8.49 5.10 -41.74
C ALA A 48 8.72 6.62 -41.89
N VAL A 49 7.80 7.44 -41.38
CA VAL A 49 7.92 8.90 -41.39
C VAL A 49 9.09 9.38 -40.53
N CYS A 50 9.25 8.85 -39.31
CA CYS A 50 10.41 9.12 -38.45
C CYS A 50 11.72 8.79 -39.15
N PHE A 51 11.77 7.60 -39.75
CA PHE A 51 12.95 7.11 -40.44
C PHE A 51 13.34 8.02 -41.62
N LEU A 52 12.37 8.40 -42.46
CA LEU A 52 12.62 9.31 -43.60
C LEU A 52 13.08 10.70 -43.14
N ALA A 53 12.49 11.24 -42.07
CA ALA A 53 12.86 12.54 -41.51
C ALA A 53 14.27 12.53 -40.92
N ASP A 54 14.62 11.50 -40.13
CA ASP A 54 15.95 11.34 -39.55
C ASP A 54 17.01 11.07 -40.63
N ALA A 55 16.69 10.25 -41.64
CA ALA A 55 17.57 10.00 -42.78
C ALA A 55 17.85 11.28 -43.58
N GLY A 56 16.82 12.08 -43.90
CA GLY A 56 16.98 13.37 -44.57
C GLY A 56 17.79 14.37 -43.73
N SER A 57 17.53 14.44 -42.43
CA SER A 57 18.27 15.28 -41.48
C SER A 57 19.76 14.92 -41.39
N ALA A 58 20.07 13.62 -41.39
CA ALA A 58 21.44 13.12 -41.37
C ALA A 58 22.18 13.41 -42.69
N LEU A 59 21.51 13.24 -43.83
CA LEU A 59 22.07 13.51 -45.16
C LEU A 59 22.38 15.01 -45.38
N LEU A 60 21.63 15.91 -44.75
CA LEU A 60 21.86 17.36 -44.80
C LEU A 60 22.98 17.85 -43.88
N GLY A 61 23.35 17.07 -42.84
CA GLY A 61 24.25 17.54 -41.79
C GLY A 61 25.65 17.92 -42.27
N VAL A 62 26.30 17.06 -43.07
CA VAL A 62 27.68 17.31 -43.56
C VAL A 62 27.74 18.46 -44.58
N PRO A 63 26.87 18.51 -45.62
CA PRO A 63 26.83 19.64 -46.55
C PRO A 63 26.56 20.98 -45.85
N GLU A 64 25.68 20.97 -44.85
CA GLU A 64 25.34 22.16 -44.08
C GLU A 64 26.52 22.69 -43.26
N VAL A 65 27.24 21.80 -42.57
CA VAL A 65 28.45 22.17 -41.81
C VAL A 65 29.52 22.76 -42.75
N ARG A 66 29.67 22.19 -43.96
CA ARG A 66 30.60 22.73 -44.96
C ARG A 66 30.17 24.10 -45.48
N ALA A 67 28.87 24.32 -45.69
CA ALA A 67 28.35 25.61 -46.12
C ALA A 67 28.58 26.71 -45.06
N PHE A 68 28.34 26.40 -43.78
CA PHE A 68 28.65 27.32 -42.69
C PHE A 68 30.14 27.62 -42.57
N GLU A 69 30.99 26.60 -42.67
CA GLU A 69 32.44 26.80 -42.63
C GLU A 69 32.91 27.69 -43.79
N MET A 70 32.43 27.43 -45.00
CA MET A 70 32.80 28.22 -46.19
C MET A 70 32.34 29.67 -46.07
N ALA A 71 31.11 29.92 -45.61
CA ALA A 71 30.57 31.27 -45.43
C ALA A 71 31.39 32.07 -44.40
N VAL A 72 31.66 31.50 -43.22
CA VAL A 72 32.44 32.15 -42.15
C VAL A 72 33.90 32.33 -42.56
N CYS A 73 34.47 31.35 -43.25
CA CYS A 73 35.85 31.40 -43.72
C CYS A 73 36.03 32.47 -44.80
N ARG A 74 35.11 32.58 -45.75
CA ARG A 74 35.10 33.63 -46.78
C ARG A 74 34.97 35.02 -46.15
N ASP A 75 34.01 35.19 -45.23
CA ASP A 75 33.81 36.45 -44.49
C ASP A 75 35.09 36.90 -43.77
N TYR A 76 35.76 35.98 -43.08
CA TYR A 76 37.04 36.24 -42.43
C TYR A 76 38.12 36.72 -43.40
N TYR A 77 38.33 36.00 -44.52
CA TYR A 77 39.36 36.37 -45.48
C TYR A 77 39.02 37.61 -46.33
N MET A 78 37.74 37.96 -46.49
CA MET A 78 37.35 39.24 -47.08
C MET A 78 37.89 40.43 -46.27
N GLU A 79 37.98 40.29 -44.95
CA GLU A 79 38.47 41.33 -44.05
C GLU A 79 40.00 41.28 -43.84
N HIS A 80 40.62 40.10 -43.97
CA HIS A 80 42.02 39.89 -43.55
C HIS A 80 43.00 39.65 -44.72
N ASP A 81 42.60 38.90 -45.75
CA ASP A 81 43.42 38.63 -46.93
C ASP A 81 42.52 38.20 -48.11
N PRO A 82 42.01 39.14 -48.91
CA PRO A 82 41.11 38.83 -50.00
C PRO A 82 41.73 37.98 -51.12
N SER A 83 43.08 37.86 -51.16
CA SER A 83 43.79 37.18 -52.25
C SER A 83 43.62 35.66 -52.25
N VAL A 84 43.22 35.07 -51.12
CA VAL A 84 42.97 33.63 -50.99
C VAL A 84 41.55 33.22 -51.38
N ILE A 85 40.71 34.17 -51.77
CA ILE A 85 39.34 33.93 -52.27
C ILE A 85 39.41 33.76 -53.79
N GLY A 86 39.01 32.59 -54.29
CA GLY A 86 39.00 32.32 -55.74
C GLY A 86 38.10 33.27 -56.53
N GLU A 87 38.37 33.44 -57.84
CA GLU A 87 37.58 34.35 -58.68
C GLU A 87 36.09 33.94 -58.79
N PRO A 88 35.17 34.91 -58.96
CA PRO A 88 33.75 34.64 -59.19
C PRO A 88 33.53 33.71 -60.40
N PRO A 89 32.47 32.88 -60.42
CA PRO A 89 31.27 32.98 -59.57
C PRO A 89 31.35 32.22 -58.23
N LEU A 90 32.40 31.44 -57.97
CA LEU A 90 32.42 30.52 -56.83
C LEU A 90 33.06 31.05 -55.54
N SER A 91 33.90 32.10 -55.60
CA SER A 91 34.49 32.75 -54.40
C SER A 91 34.99 31.75 -53.34
N TYR A 92 35.62 30.65 -53.76
CA TYR A 92 35.94 29.51 -52.90
C TYR A 92 37.24 29.76 -52.11
N VAL A 93 37.24 29.42 -50.82
CA VAL A 93 38.44 29.38 -49.98
C VAL A 93 38.82 27.93 -49.72
N ASP A 94 40.11 27.59 -49.91
CA ASP A 94 40.63 26.25 -49.62
C ASP A 94 40.29 25.85 -48.18
N GLU A 95 39.75 24.64 -48.02
CA GLU A 95 39.25 24.17 -46.73
C GLU A 95 40.34 24.13 -45.64
N SER A 96 41.59 23.88 -46.01
CA SER A 96 42.72 23.87 -45.09
C SER A 96 42.91 25.24 -44.40
N LEU A 97 42.60 26.34 -45.11
CA LEU A 97 42.68 27.71 -44.61
C LEU A 97 41.53 28.06 -43.65
N CYS A 98 40.46 27.25 -43.62
CA CYS A 98 39.29 27.47 -42.77
C CYS A 98 39.44 26.89 -41.36
N LYS A 99 40.58 26.27 -41.04
CA LYS A 99 40.82 25.66 -39.72
C LYS A 99 41.44 26.65 -38.71
N LEU A 100 41.50 27.94 -39.02
CA LEU A 100 41.94 28.98 -38.07
C LEU A 100 41.00 29.07 -36.87
N ARG A 101 41.55 29.46 -35.72
CA ARG A 101 40.81 29.57 -34.46
C ARG A 101 39.59 30.48 -34.58
N GLU A 102 39.77 31.70 -35.10
CA GLU A 102 38.69 32.69 -35.23
C GLU A 102 37.52 32.18 -36.09
N ILE A 103 37.83 31.47 -37.18
CA ILE A 103 36.84 30.86 -38.07
C ILE A 103 36.08 29.74 -37.35
N GLN A 104 36.80 28.86 -36.65
CA GLN A 104 36.19 27.72 -35.94
C GLN A 104 35.36 28.16 -34.72
N THR A 105 35.77 29.22 -34.01
CA THR A 105 34.98 29.83 -32.93
C THR A 105 33.69 30.45 -33.49
N ARG A 106 33.77 31.29 -34.53
CA ARG A 106 32.58 31.89 -35.18
C ARG A 106 31.63 30.80 -35.68
N MET A 107 32.16 29.73 -36.27
CA MET A 107 31.39 28.58 -36.73
C MET A 107 30.68 27.84 -35.59
N ALA A 108 31.34 27.61 -34.45
CA ALA A 108 30.74 26.94 -33.29
C ALA A 108 29.55 27.74 -32.73
N TYR A 109 29.71 29.06 -32.57
CA TYR A 109 28.62 29.93 -32.11
C TYR A 109 27.49 30.09 -33.13
N LEU A 110 27.80 30.15 -34.43
CA LEU A 110 26.77 30.20 -35.48
C LEU A 110 25.90 28.94 -35.46
N ARG A 111 26.53 27.77 -35.29
CA ARG A 111 25.82 26.48 -35.16
C ARG A 111 25.02 26.40 -33.87
N ALA A 112 25.52 27.00 -32.78
CA ALA A 112 24.79 27.10 -31.52
C ALA A 112 23.53 27.98 -31.65
N THR A 113 23.67 29.16 -32.27
CA THR A 113 22.56 30.07 -32.58
C THR A 113 21.51 29.42 -33.47
N LYS A 114 21.95 28.63 -34.47
CA LYS A 114 21.03 27.80 -35.25
C LYS A 114 20.26 26.83 -34.33
N GLY A 115 20.94 26.07 -33.49
CA GLY A 115 20.29 25.15 -32.53
C GLY A 115 19.21 25.84 -31.69
N LEU A 116 19.49 27.06 -31.20
CA LEU A 116 18.52 27.89 -30.48
C LEU A 116 17.29 28.22 -31.33
N ILE A 117 17.50 28.76 -32.54
CA ILE A 117 16.41 29.16 -33.46
C ILE A 117 15.52 27.96 -33.80
N MET A 118 16.13 26.79 -34.01
CA MET A 118 15.41 25.56 -34.36
C MET A 118 14.54 25.03 -33.21
N THR A 119 14.79 25.46 -31.98
CA THR A 119 14.10 25.02 -30.78
C THR A 119 12.90 25.92 -30.44
N ILE A 120 12.85 27.16 -30.96
CA ILE A 120 11.76 28.13 -30.72
C ILE A 120 10.39 27.56 -31.13
N PRO A 121 10.21 26.93 -32.31
CA PRO A 121 8.91 26.38 -32.68
C PRO A 121 8.52 25.16 -31.84
N ALA A 122 9.47 24.38 -31.34
CA ALA A 122 9.16 23.28 -30.43
C ALA A 122 8.50 23.79 -29.13
N ILE A 123 9.02 24.90 -28.56
CA ILE A 123 8.44 25.57 -27.39
C ILE A 123 7.02 26.09 -27.68
N VAL A 124 6.79 26.60 -28.90
CA VAL A 124 5.50 27.17 -29.34
C VAL A 124 4.43 26.09 -29.56
N TYR A 125 4.80 24.91 -30.09
CA TYR A 125 3.87 23.81 -30.39
C TYR A 125 3.58 22.86 -29.20
N PHE A 126 4.20 23.08 -28.03
CA PHE A 126 4.00 22.30 -26.81
C PHE A 126 2.54 22.31 -26.28
N HIS A 127 1.64 23.12 -26.85
CA HIS A 127 0.24 23.29 -26.44
C HIS A 127 -0.69 22.10 -26.78
N ARG A 128 -0.52 21.39 -27.91
CA ARG A 128 -1.37 20.24 -28.30
C ARG A 128 -0.98 18.92 -27.62
N ALA A 129 0.16 18.89 -26.94
CA ALA A 129 0.80 17.71 -26.35
C ALA A 129 0.19 17.22 -25.02
N PHE A 130 -0.68 18.01 -24.40
CA PHE A 130 -1.26 17.73 -23.07
C PHE A 130 -2.63 17.02 -23.12
N SER A 131 -3.13 16.63 -24.29
CA SER A 131 -4.26 15.70 -24.36
C SER A 131 -3.76 14.26 -24.19
N THR A 132 -4.48 13.50 -23.37
CA THR A 132 -4.10 12.21 -22.77
C THR A 132 -3.79 11.07 -23.76
N ASN A 133 -3.84 11.30 -25.08
CA ASN A 133 -3.78 10.28 -26.12
C ASN A 133 -2.62 10.43 -27.13
N MET A 134 -1.73 11.42 -27.02
CA MET A 134 -0.62 11.58 -27.98
C MET A 134 0.72 11.03 -27.43
N VAL A 135 0.94 9.72 -27.57
CA VAL A 135 2.20 9.04 -27.24
C VAL A 135 3.33 9.33 -28.27
N LEU A 136 3.07 10.13 -29.31
CA LEU A 136 3.94 10.25 -30.50
C LEU A 136 4.45 11.68 -30.77
N LEU A 137 4.93 12.38 -29.74
CA LEU A 137 5.35 13.79 -29.86
C LEU A 137 6.77 13.96 -30.41
N THR A 138 7.73 13.11 -30.03
CA THR A 138 9.14 13.21 -30.46
C THR A 138 9.33 13.22 -31.99
N PRO A 139 8.59 12.40 -32.78
CA PRO A 139 8.61 12.43 -34.24
C PRO A 139 8.21 13.77 -34.87
N ILE A 140 7.11 14.36 -34.39
CA ILE A 140 6.51 15.57 -34.98
C ILE A 140 7.44 16.76 -34.77
N PHE A 141 8.06 16.86 -33.59
CA PHE A 141 9.04 17.91 -33.31
C PHE A 141 10.32 17.78 -34.15
N ARG A 142 10.77 16.56 -34.48
CA ARG A 142 11.91 16.35 -35.40
C ARG A 142 11.59 16.76 -36.83
N ILE A 143 10.34 16.60 -37.27
CA ILE A 143 9.88 16.96 -38.61
C ILE A 143 9.70 18.48 -38.75
N ILE A 144 9.14 19.15 -37.74
CA ILE A 144 9.08 20.62 -37.67
C ILE A 144 10.51 21.20 -37.60
N GLY A 145 11.39 20.56 -36.84
CA GLY A 145 12.83 20.85 -36.84
C GLY A 145 13.53 20.54 -38.16
N GLY A 146 12.96 19.72 -39.04
CA GLY A 146 13.40 19.55 -40.43
C GLY A 146 12.92 20.70 -41.33
N GLY A 147 11.63 21.06 -41.23
CA GLY A 147 11.01 22.14 -42.00
C GLY A 147 11.64 23.52 -41.80
N ASN A 148 12.13 23.83 -40.60
CA ASN A 148 12.87 25.09 -40.37
C ASN A 148 14.27 25.11 -41.01
N ARG A 149 14.89 23.93 -41.25
CA ARG A 149 16.14 23.86 -42.02
C ARG A 149 15.90 24.24 -43.48
N VAL A 150 14.69 23.97 -44.00
CA VAL A 150 14.24 24.40 -45.34
C VAL A 150 14.09 25.91 -45.40
N LEU A 151 13.57 26.56 -44.36
CA LEU A 151 13.41 28.01 -44.31
C LEU A 151 14.76 28.74 -44.26
N ILE A 152 15.70 28.27 -43.43
CA ILE A 152 17.05 28.83 -43.33
C ILE A 152 17.87 28.56 -44.60
N ALA A 153 17.72 27.37 -45.20
CA ALA A 153 18.38 27.05 -46.47
C ALA A 153 17.80 27.82 -47.67
N SER A 154 16.49 28.10 -47.67
CA SER A 154 15.84 28.96 -48.68
C SER A 154 16.22 30.44 -48.51
N LEU A 155 16.48 30.89 -47.28
CA LEU A 155 17.02 32.24 -47.02
C LEU A 155 18.49 32.34 -47.47
N ASN A 156 19.25 31.25 -47.41
CA ASN A 156 20.65 31.18 -47.88
C ASN A 156 20.81 30.77 -49.35
N SER A 157 19.77 30.27 -50.03
CA SER A 157 19.82 29.93 -51.46
C SER A 157 19.86 31.16 -52.38
N ILE A 158 19.85 32.37 -51.81
CA ILE A 158 20.17 33.61 -52.52
C ILE A 158 21.70 33.72 -52.79
N VAL A 159 22.55 32.83 -52.24
CA VAL A 159 24.01 33.03 -52.27
C VAL A 159 24.86 31.99 -53.01
N VAL A 160 24.40 30.79 -53.43
CA VAL A 160 25.35 29.84 -54.08
C VAL A 160 24.73 28.93 -55.15
N ASP A 161 25.25 29.04 -56.38
CA ASP A 161 24.98 28.16 -57.55
C ASP A 161 25.67 26.77 -57.48
N THR A 162 26.13 26.34 -56.31
CA THR A 162 26.69 24.99 -56.09
C THR A 162 26.01 24.31 -54.92
N VAL A 163 24.77 23.88 -55.15
CA VAL A 163 24.07 22.95 -54.27
C VAL A 163 24.64 21.54 -54.51
N PRO A 164 25.27 20.89 -53.51
CA PRO A 164 25.84 19.55 -53.68
C PRO A 164 24.79 18.52 -54.16
N PRO A 165 25.17 17.47 -54.92
CA PRO A 165 24.24 16.43 -55.38
C PRO A 165 23.43 15.79 -54.25
N THR A 166 24.04 15.64 -53.06
CA THR A 166 23.39 15.12 -51.85
C THR A 166 22.24 15.99 -51.34
N PHE A 167 22.34 17.31 -51.50
CA PHE A 167 21.30 18.25 -51.11
C PHE A 167 20.09 18.17 -52.07
N LYS A 168 20.32 17.91 -53.36
CA LYS A 168 19.27 17.65 -54.37
C LYS A 168 18.46 16.37 -54.10
N VAL A 169 19.05 15.40 -53.38
CA VAL A 169 18.41 14.13 -52.99
C VAL A 169 17.75 14.22 -51.61
N ALA A 170 18.39 14.88 -50.65
CA ALA A 170 17.88 14.95 -49.27
C ALA A 170 16.65 15.86 -49.12
N MET A 171 16.56 16.93 -49.92
CA MET A 171 15.46 17.89 -49.83
C MET A 171 14.10 17.30 -50.25
N PRO A 172 13.98 16.54 -51.36
CA PRO A 172 12.76 15.81 -51.69
C PRO A 172 12.33 14.79 -50.62
N ILE A 173 13.29 14.09 -49.98
CA ILE A 173 13.00 13.11 -48.91
C ILE A 173 12.40 13.81 -47.68
N LEU A 174 12.95 14.96 -47.30
CA LEU A 174 12.47 15.75 -46.17
C LEU A 174 11.09 16.36 -46.46
N LEU A 175 10.88 16.89 -47.67
CA LEU A 175 9.58 17.40 -48.13
C LEU A 175 8.52 16.29 -48.23
N ALA A 176 8.89 15.08 -48.68
CA ALA A 176 8.00 13.93 -48.70
C ALA A 176 7.55 13.51 -47.29
N SER A 177 8.44 13.59 -46.29
CA SER A 177 8.08 13.32 -44.89
C SER A 177 7.07 14.36 -44.33
N LEU A 178 7.19 15.64 -44.71
CA LEU A 178 6.24 16.71 -44.36
C LEU A 178 4.87 16.48 -44.99
N VAL A 179 4.83 16.06 -46.25
CA VAL A 179 3.58 15.70 -46.95
C VAL A 179 2.92 14.51 -46.25
N LEU A 180 3.68 13.44 -45.96
CA LEU A 180 3.16 12.25 -45.26
C LEU A 180 2.55 12.59 -43.89
N VAL A 181 3.17 13.49 -43.11
CA VAL A 181 2.59 13.96 -41.84
C VAL A 181 1.28 14.71 -42.05
N GLY A 182 1.17 15.49 -43.13
CA GLY A 182 -0.06 16.18 -43.50
C GLY A 182 -1.19 15.26 -43.96
N VAL A 183 -0.89 14.01 -44.34
CA VAL A 183 -1.89 13.00 -44.75
C VAL A 183 -2.14 11.92 -43.69
N LEU A 184 -1.42 11.94 -42.57
CA LEU A 184 -1.73 11.04 -41.46
C LEU A 184 -3.16 11.35 -40.99
N PRO A 185 -4.08 10.37 -40.96
CA PRO A 185 -5.36 10.56 -40.33
C PRO A 185 -5.08 11.03 -38.91
N GLU A 186 -5.66 12.15 -38.50
CA GLU A 186 -5.75 12.46 -37.09
C GLU A 186 -6.24 11.17 -36.41
N THR A 187 -5.49 10.63 -35.45
CA THR A 187 -6.00 9.56 -34.59
C THR A 187 -7.02 10.18 -33.64
N HIS A 188 -8.09 10.71 -34.23
CA HIS A 188 -9.39 10.90 -33.66
C HIS A 188 -9.94 9.49 -33.46
N ASP A 189 -10.33 9.17 -32.24
CA ASP A 189 -11.25 8.08 -31.99
C ASP A 189 -12.62 8.52 -32.53
N PRO A 190 -13.19 7.88 -33.58
CA PRO A 190 -14.50 8.24 -34.08
C PRO A 190 -15.63 7.83 -33.11
N LYS A 191 -15.33 7.16 -31.99
CA LYS A 191 -16.33 6.65 -31.04
C LYS A 191 -16.59 7.52 -29.81
N HIS A 192 -15.92 8.67 -29.66
CA HIS A 192 -16.29 9.68 -28.68
C HIS A 192 -16.85 10.95 -29.33
N ASN A 193 -17.96 10.81 -30.05
CA ASN A 193 -18.89 11.92 -30.25
C ASN A 193 -19.80 12.02 -29.02
N SER A 194 -19.30 12.66 -27.97
CA SER A 194 -20.13 13.25 -26.93
C SER A 194 -19.62 14.67 -26.67
N GLY A 195 -20.31 15.65 -27.27
CA GLY A 195 -20.54 16.96 -26.65
C GLY A 195 -19.43 18.01 -26.69
N ASP A 196 -18.23 17.76 -26.16
CA ASP A 196 -17.46 18.86 -25.56
C ASP A 196 -16.14 19.26 -26.26
N GLY A 197 -15.99 18.87 -27.54
CA GLY A 197 -14.80 19.23 -28.34
C GLY A 197 -14.80 20.63 -28.96
N ALA A 198 -15.88 21.42 -28.82
CA ALA A 198 -16.03 22.70 -29.52
C ALA A 198 -15.57 23.93 -28.72
N ASP A 199 -15.36 23.83 -27.41
CA ASP A 199 -15.20 25.02 -26.54
C ASP A 199 -13.76 25.45 -26.20
N ASP A 200 -12.75 24.64 -26.53
CA ASP A 200 -11.34 25.01 -26.27
C ASP A 200 -10.75 25.98 -27.34
N MET A 201 -11.60 26.46 -28.25
CA MET A 201 -11.34 27.62 -29.12
C MET A 201 -11.99 28.92 -28.63
N SER A 202 -12.63 28.95 -27.45
CA SER A 202 -13.15 30.20 -26.91
C SER A 202 -12.00 31.12 -26.49
N VAL A 203 -11.81 32.18 -27.27
CA VAL A 203 -10.95 33.31 -26.92
C VAL A 203 -11.57 33.96 -25.69
N ASP A 204 -10.86 33.94 -24.55
CA ASP A 204 -11.17 34.79 -23.40
C ASP A 204 -11.47 36.19 -23.92
N SER A 205 -12.67 36.71 -23.65
CA SER A 205 -13.18 37.94 -24.26
C SER A 205 -12.30 39.17 -23.97
N SER A 206 -11.37 39.04 -23.00
CA SER A 206 -10.33 40.02 -22.66
C SER A 206 -9.09 40.02 -23.58
N ASP A 207 -8.91 39.05 -24.47
CA ASP A 207 -7.72 38.89 -25.34
C ASP A 207 -7.95 39.26 -26.82
N THR A 208 -9.14 39.76 -27.17
CA THR A 208 -9.53 40.12 -28.56
C THR A 208 -8.73 41.28 -29.19
N ASN A 209 -7.98 42.05 -28.39
CA ASN A 209 -7.21 43.22 -28.86
C ASN A 209 -5.67 43.07 -28.74
N LYS A 210 -5.15 41.87 -28.44
CA LYS A 210 -3.70 41.67 -28.29
C LYS A 210 -3.07 40.98 -29.51
N PRO A 211 -1.82 41.30 -29.88
CA PRO A 211 -1.13 40.64 -30.98
C PRO A 211 -1.09 39.12 -30.78
N PHE A 212 -1.31 38.35 -31.84
CA PHE A 212 -1.30 36.87 -31.86
C PHE A 212 -0.07 36.26 -31.15
N LEU A 213 1.09 36.92 -31.28
CA LEU A 213 2.33 36.52 -30.62
C LEU A 213 2.25 36.61 -29.08
N HIS A 214 1.53 37.60 -28.54
CA HIS A 214 1.35 37.76 -27.10
C HIS A 214 0.47 36.65 -26.50
N ILE A 215 -0.58 36.24 -27.22
CA ILE A 215 -1.48 35.13 -26.84
C ILE A 215 -0.69 33.81 -26.81
N LEU A 216 0.13 33.56 -27.84
CA LEU A 216 1.00 32.38 -27.93
C LEU A 216 2.02 32.32 -26.79
N LEU A 217 2.72 33.42 -26.50
CA LEU A 217 3.73 33.47 -25.43
C LEU A 217 3.12 33.27 -24.04
N ARG A 218 1.93 33.84 -23.78
CA ARG A 218 1.23 33.69 -22.49
C ARG A 218 0.74 32.26 -22.28
N ARG A 219 0.21 31.61 -23.32
CA ARG A 219 -0.19 30.20 -23.28
C ARG A 219 1.01 29.27 -23.07
N GLY A 220 2.12 29.50 -23.77
CA GLY A 220 3.38 28.77 -23.55
C GLY A 220 3.88 28.88 -22.11
N ALA A 221 3.88 30.09 -21.54
CA ALA A 221 4.31 30.34 -20.16
C ALA A 221 3.43 29.61 -19.12
N ASN A 222 2.11 29.58 -19.32
CA ASN A 222 1.19 28.87 -18.42
C ASN A 222 1.39 27.35 -18.44
N ASN A 223 1.68 26.76 -19.61
CA ASN A 223 1.92 25.33 -19.75
C ASN A 223 3.24 24.90 -19.10
N VAL A 224 4.30 25.70 -19.26
CA VAL A 224 5.57 25.49 -18.56
C VAL A 224 5.37 25.58 -17.05
N LYS A 225 4.54 26.52 -16.57
CA LYS A 225 4.21 26.66 -15.14
C LYS A 225 3.39 25.47 -14.60
N LYS A 226 2.55 24.84 -15.44
CA LYS A 226 1.77 23.64 -15.08
C LYS A 226 2.66 22.40 -15.02
N ALA A 227 3.52 22.19 -16.03
CA ALA A 227 4.52 21.12 -16.04
C ALA A 227 5.50 21.23 -14.87
N GLY A 228 5.96 22.45 -14.54
CA GLY A 228 6.85 22.70 -13.41
C GLY A 228 6.24 22.36 -12.05
N ARG A 229 4.93 22.57 -11.85
CA ARG A 229 4.24 22.16 -10.61
C ARG A 229 4.10 20.64 -10.51
N GLY A 230 3.80 19.95 -11.60
CA GLY A 230 3.75 18.48 -11.64
C GLY A 230 5.10 17.84 -11.30
N LEU A 231 6.21 18.40 -11.81
CA LEU A 231 7.56 17.91 -11.55
C LEU A 231 8.00 18.06 -10.08
N MET A 232 7.53 19.08 -9.36
CA MET A 232 7.87 19.29 -7.94
C MET A 232 7.22 18.26 -7.00
N GLY A 233 6.09 17.67 -7.38
CA GLY A 233 5.35 16.67 -6.59
C GLY A 233 5.86 15.23 -6.72
N LEU A 234 6.85 14.96 -7.58
CA LEU A 234 7.28 13.59 -7.88
C LEU A 234 8.08 12.93 -6.74
N PRO A 235 8.00 11.58 -6.60
CA PRO A 235 8.82 10.83 -5.66
C PRO A 235 10.31 11.00 -5.95
N LYS A 236 11.15 10.80 -4.93
CA LYS A 236 12.61 11.03 -5.02
C LYS A 236 13.26 10.25 -6.17
N GLY A 237 12.83 8.99 -6.41
CA GLY A 237 13.32 8.16 -7.52
C GLY A 237 13.03 8.75 -8.91
N ALA A 238 11.84 9.32 -9.12
CA ALA A 238 11.49 9.99 -10.37
C ALA A 238 12.29 11.29 -10.56
N LYS A 239 12.52 12.08 -9.50
CA LYS A 239 13.36 13.29 -9.56
C LYS A 239 14.81 12.98 -9.91
N VAL A 240 15.37 11.90 -9.35
CA VAL A 240 16.71 11.42 -9.70
C VAL A 240 16.76 10.96 -11.16
N THR A 241 15.76 10.19 -11.60
CA THR A 241 15.63 9.74 -13.00
C THR A 241 15.57 10.93 -13.97
N LEU A 242 14.78 11.96 -13.67
CA LEU A 242 14.68 13.18 -14.46
C LEU A 242 15.98 14.00 -14.47
N SER A 243 16.73 14.00 -13.37
CA SER A 243 18.05 14.63 -13.30
C SER A 243 19.06 13.90 -14.19
N ILE A 244 19.00 12.56 -14.22
CA ILE A 244 19.80 11.72 -15.12
C ILE A 244 19.43 11.99 -16.60
N ILE A 245 18.14 12.15 -16.91
CA ILE A 245 17.66 12.58 -18.25
C ILE A 245 18.29 13.92 -18.63
N PHE A 246 18.25 14.92 -17.74
CA PHE A 246 18.83 16.24 -17.98
C PHE A 246 20.33 16.16 -18.26
N ILE A 247 21.10 15.53 -17.37
CA ILE A 247 22.56 15.47 -17.43
C ILE A 247 23.01 14.78 -18.73
N SER A 248 22.45 13.62 -19.04
CA SER A 248 22.83 12.90 -20.27
C SER A 248 22.39 13.65 -21.53
N LYS A 249 21.18 14.23 -21.55
CA LYS A 249 20.74 15.03 -22.70
C LYS A 249 21.61 16.28 -22.89
N PHE A 250 22.00 16.94 -21.80
CA PHE A 250 22.92 18.08 -21.82
C PHE A 250 24.27 17.64 -22.41
N ALA A 251 24.89 16.60 -21.86
CA ALA A 251 26.17 16.06 -22.32
C ALA A 251 26.17 15.71 -23.82
N ARG A 252 25.07 15.14 -24.32
CA ARG A 252 24.91 14.76 -25.73
C ARG A 252 24.92 15.93 -26.71
N GLU A 253 24.75 17.18 -26.27
CA GLU A 253 24.87 18.33 -27.17
C GLU A 253 26.31 18.54 -27.70
N CYS A 254 27.32 17.95 -27.07
CA CYS A 254 28.69 17.91 -27.62
C CYS A 254 28.76 17.21 -28.98
N SER A 255 27.83 16.28 -29.29
CA SER A 255 27.75 15.60 -30.59
C SER A 255 27.48 16.59 -31.74
N SER A 256 26.85 17.73 -31.48
CA SER A 256 26.65 18.76 -32.50
C SER A 256 27.99 19.26 -33.05
N LEU A 257 29.06 19.27 -32.25
CA LEU A 257 30.39 19.72 -32.65
C LEU A 257 31.23 18.64 -33.33
N PHE A 258 30.76 17.40 -33.40
CA PHE A 258 31.56 16.23 -33.79
C PHE A 258 32.28 16.36 -35.13
N VAL A 259 31.56 16.77 -36.18
CA VAL A 259 32.15 16.91 -37.53
C VAL A 259 33.21 18.01 -37.57
N GLN A 260 32.92 19.10 -36.88
CA GLN A 260 33.81 20.26 -36.77
C GLN A 260 35.06 19.90 -35.96
N TYR A 261 34.89 19.22 -34.83
CA TYR A 261 35.96 18.69 -33.99
C TYR A 261 36.86 17.72 -34.77
N ALA A 262 36.28 16.71 -35.41
CA ALA A 262 37.01 15.71 -36.20
C ALA A 262 37.81 16.35 -37.34
N SER A 263 37.19 17.29 -38.06
CA SER A 263 37.85 18.03 -39.13
C SER A 263 38.99 18.91 -38.62
N LYS A 264 38.82 19.57 -37.46
CA LYS A 264 39.85 20.41 -36.85
C LYS A 264 41.03 19.59 -36.29
N VAL A 265 40.76 18.48 -35.61
CA VAL A 265 41.79 17.67 -34.94
C VAL A 265 42.57 16.83 -35.94
N LEU A 266 41.91 16.27 -36.95
CA LEU A 266 42.56 15.42 -37.95
C LEU A 266 43.01 16.18 -39.20
N HIS A 267 42.76 17.49 -39.27
CA HIS A 267 42.97 18.32 -40.47
C HIS A 267 42.27 17.74 -41.71
N TRP A 268 41.14 17.07 -41.50
CA TRP A 268 40.38 16.43 -42.55
C TRP A 268 39.44 17.42 -43.24
N PRO A 269 39.17 17.24 -44.55
CA PRO A 269 37.98 17.81 -45.16
C PRO A 269 36.72 17.40 -44.39
N ILE A 270 35.73 18.30 -44.27
CA ILE A 270 34.45 18.08 -43.59
C ILE A 270 33.73 16.88 -44.20
N ALA A 271 33.91 16.63 -45.50
CA ALA A 271 33.43 15.43 -46.17
C ALA A 271 34.03 14.14 -45.56
N ASN A 272 35.33 14.12 -45.27
CA ASN A 272 36.01 12.98 -44.66
C ASN A 272 35.60 12.77 -43.21
N ALA A 273 35.48 13.85 -42.44
CA ALA A 273 34.91 13.82 -41.09
C ALA A 273 33.45 13.32 -41.08
N GLY A 274 32.70 13.60 -42.17
CA GLY A 274 31.34 13.14 -42.39
C GLY A 274 31.17 11.62 -42.47
N TYR A 275 32.13 10.88 -43.01
CA TYR A 275 32.06 9.41 -43.09
C TYR A 275 32.03 8.75 -41.71
N VAL A 276 32.62 9.39 -40.69
CA VAL A 276 32.60 8.87 -39.30
C VAL A 276 31.19 8.93 -38.70
N ILE A 277 30.34 9.87 -39.16
CA ILE A 277 28.92 9.93 -38.76
C ILE A 277 28.16 8.73 -39.31
N SER A 278 28.46 8.28 -40.54
CA SER A 278 27.80 7.12 -41.15
C SER A 278 27.99 5.85 -40.32
N VAL A 279 29.18 5.68 -39.73
CA VAL A 279 29.48 4.57 -38.81
C VAL A 279 28.63 4.67 -37.53
N LYS A 280 28.52 5.87 -36.95
CA LYS A 280 27.69 6.15 -35.76
C LYS A 280 26.20 5.86 -35.99
N SER A 281 25.69 6.26 -37.15
CA SER A 281 24.29 5.98 -37.54
C SER A 281 24.02 4.48 -37.73
N PHE A 282 24.94 3.74 -38.35
CA PHE A 282 24.80 2.30 -38.56
C PHE A 282 24.74 1.51 -37.23
N ILE A 283 25.65 1.81 -36.30
CA ILE A 283 25.72 1.13 -35.00
C ILE A 283 24.47 1.42 -34.17
N SER A 284 24.04 2.69 -34.13
CA SER A 284 22.81 3.09 -33.42
C SER A 284 21.58 2.34 -33.94
N LEU A 285 21.47 2.13 -35.26
CA LEU A 285 20.39 1.36 -35.87
C LEU A 285 20.39 -0.12 -35.44
N MET A 286 21.57 -0.76 -35.43
CA MET A 286 21.69 -2.16 -34.99
C MET A 286 21.30 -2.35 -33.53
N LEU A 287 21.66 -1.40 -32.66
CA LEU A 287 21.33 -1.46 -31.23
C LEU A 287 19.85 -1.27 -30.97
N LEU A 288 19.18 -0.39 -31.70
CA LEU A 288 17.73 -0.20 -31.61
C LEU A 288 16.98 -1.50 -31.89
N ILE A 289 17.41 -2.26 -32.90
CA ILE A 289 16.82 -3.56 -33.25
C ILE A 289 17.06 -4.57 -32.12
N LEU A 290 18.28 -4.61 -31.58
CA LEU A 290 18.65 -5.56 -30.52
C LEU A 290 17.93 -5.26 -29.19
N LEU A 291 17.83 -3.99 -28.79
CA LEU A 291 17.13 -3.56 -27.58
C LEU A 291 15.63 -3.83 -27.66
N ALA A 292 15.00 -3.59 -28.81
CA ALA A 292 13.58 -3.93 -29.02
C ALA A 292 13.33 -5.44 -28.87
N GLY A 293 14.24 -6.27 -29.39
CA GLY A 293 14.18 -7.72 -29.22
C GLY A 293 14.33 -8.16 -27.76
N MET A 294 15.30 -7.62 -27.03
CA MET A 294 15.52 -7.91 -25.61
C MET A 294 14.36 -7.44 -24.73
N SER A 295 13.83 -6.24 -24.98
CA SER A 295 12.68 -5.70 -24.25
C SER A 295 11.43 -6.56 -24.44
N THR A 296 11.21 -7.07 -25.66
CA THR A 296 10.10 -7.97 -25.97
C THR A 296 10.26 -9.33 -25.29
N ALA A 297 11.49 -9.82 -25.16
CA ALA A 297 11.77 -11.06 -24.43
C ALA A 297 11.62 -10.91 -22.91
N ALA A 298 11.96 -9.74 -22.36
CA ALA A 298 11.85 -9.45 -20.93
C ALA A 298 10.41 -9.18 -20.48
N SER A 299 9.58 -8.51 -21.30
CA SER A 299 8.17 -8.29 -20.98
C SER A 299 7.39 -9.60 -20.80
N ARG A 300 7.73 -10.63 -21.57
CA ARG A 300 7.20 -12.00 -21.42
C ARG A 300 7.58 -12.67 -20.08
N ARG A 301 8.57 -12.14 -19.35
CA ARG A 301 9.02 -12.65 -18.04
C ARG A 301 8.52 -11.80 -16.86
N GLY A 302 7.66 -10.81 -17.11
CA GLY A 302 7.04 -9.97 -16.09
C GLY A 302 7.73 -8.61 -15.87
N GLU A 303 7.08 -7.77 -15.07
CA GLU A 303 7.45 -6.36 -14.87
C GLU A 303 8.81 -6.20 -14.17
N ALA A 304 9.11 -7.01 -13.17
CA ALA A 304 10.39 -7.00 -12.46
C ALA A 304 11.58 -7.31 -13.38
N ALA A 305 11.42 -8.28 -14.30
CA ALA A 305 12.46 -8.62 -15.28
C ALA A 305 12.69 -7.48 -16.28
N THR A 306 11.63 -6.76 -16.65
CA THR A 306 11.69 -5.60 -17.54
C THR A 306 12.40 -4.42 -16.87
N LEU A 307 12.10 -4.15 -15.59
CA LEU A 307 12.75 -3.09 -14.82
C LEU A 307 14.25 -3.37 -14.61
N LEU A 308 14.61 -4.62 -14.30
CA LEU A 308 16.01 -5.04 -14.18
C LEU A 308 16.79 -4.93 -15.50
N LEU A 309 16.16 -5.29 -16.62
CA LEU A 309 16.77 -5.12 -17.95
C LEU A 309 16.98 -3.63 -18.27
N ASN A 310 15.95 -2.80 -18.11
CA ASN A 310 16.04 -1.36 -18.36
C ASN A 310 17.16 -0.72 -17.53
N ARG A 311 17.27 -1.10 -16.24
CA ARG A 311 18.36 -0.65 -15.36
C ARG A 311 19.75 -1.02 -15.91
N ARG A 312 19.96 -2.28 -16.29
CA ARG A 312 21.26 -2.73 -16.84
C ARG A 312 21.61 -2.03 -18.14
N VAL A 313 20.61 -1.79 -18.99
CA VAL A 313 20.78 -1.04 -20.24
C VAL A 313 21.15 0.41 -19.96
N VAL A 314 20.52 1.07 -18.98
CA VAL A 314 20.87 2.45 -18.57
C VAL A 314 22.32 2.53 -18.06
N ILE A 315 22.72 1.64 -17.15
CA ILE A 315 24.09 1.60 -16.59
C ILE A 315 25.11 1.38 -17.70
N LEU A 316 24.90 0.36 -18.55
CA LEU A 316 25.81 0.07 -19.65
C LEU A 316 25.87 1.22 -20.65
N SER A 317 24.73 1.83 -20.95
CA SER A 317 24.66 2.94 -21.92
C SER A 317 25.43 4.16 -21.44
N LEU A 318 25.23 4.59 -20.18
CA LEU A 318 25.95 5.72 -19.58
C LEU A 318 27.47 5.45 -19.51
N ALA A 319 27.88 4.22 -19.16
CA ALA A 319 29.29 3.85 -19.16
C ALA A 319 29.90 3.92 -20.58
N MET A 320 29.16 3.47 -21.60
CA MET A 320 29.60 3.53 -22.99
C MET A 320 29.63 4.97 -23.54
N LEU A 321 28.67 5.83 -23.16
CA LEU A 321 28.67 7.27 -23.48
C LEU A 321 29.88 7.97 -22.85
N ALA A 322 30.12 7.75 -21.56
CA ALA A 322 31.25 8.35 -20.85
C ALA A 322 32.60 7.93 -21.46
N LEU A 323 32.78 6.63 -21.72
CA LEU A 323 33.98 6.11 -22.36
C LEU A 323 34.14 6.61 -23.80
N GLY A 324 33.06 6.62 -24.57
CA GLY A 324 33.05 7.10 -25.95
C GLY A 324 33.43 8.57 -26.05
N ALA A 325 32.81 9.43 -25.25
CA ALA A 325 33.14 10.85 -25.18
C ALA A 325 34.62 11.06 -24.78
N LEU A 326 35.11 10.34 -23.76
CA LEU A 326 36.51 10.42 -23.35
C LEU A 326 37.46 10.06 -24.50
N LEU A 327 37.19 8.97 -25.23
CA LEU A 327 38.01 8.53 -26.37
C LEU A 327 37.96 9.52 -27.54
N VAL A 328 36.78 10.09 -27.84
CA VAL A 328 36.64 11.14 -28.86
C VAL A 328 37.49 12.36 -28.48
N GLY A 329 37.41 12.82 -27.21
CA GLY A 329 38.22 13.93 -26.71
C GLY A 329 39.74 13.69 -26.70
N LEU A 330 40.16 12.42 -26.61
CA LEU A 330 41.58 12.01 -26.67
C LEU A 330 42.11 11.73 -28.08
N SER A 331 41.23 11.65 -29.09
CA SER A 331 41.60 11.21 -30.43
C SER A 331 42.68 12.10 -31.07
N ARG A 332 43.65 11.45 -31.74
CA ARG A 332 44.73 12.09 -32.51
C ARG A 332 44.84 11.55 -33.94
N ASP A 333 44.11 10.48 -34.19
CA ASP A 333 44.13 9.70 -35.41
C ASP A 333 42.71 9.19 -35.69
N ALA A 334 42.51 8.75 -36.93
CA ALA A 334 41.25 8.23 -37.42
C ALA A 334 40.72 7.05 -36.59
N ALA A 335 41.60 6.14 -36.16
CA ALA A 335 41.20 4.90 -35.52
C ALA A 335 40.66 5.17 -34.12
N THR A 336 41.35 6.00 -33.32
CA THR A 336 40.89 6.39 -31.99
C THR A 336 39.56 7.15 -32.05
N LEU A 337 39.38 8.03 -33.04
CA LEU A 337 38.13 8.75 -33.24
C LEU A 337 36.97 7.79 -33.60
N VAL A 338 37.19 6.85 -34.52
CA VAL A 338 36.19 5.85 -34.92
C VAL A 338 35.82 4.94 -33.75
N VAL A 339 36.80 4.46 -32.98
CA VAL A 339 36.55 3.63 -31.79
C VAL A 339 35.75 4.42 -30.75
N GLY A 340 36.12 5.66 -30.47
CA GLY A 340 35.36 6.53 -29.57
C GLY A 340 33.92 6.74 -30.04
N SER A 341 33.72 6.96 -31.34
CA SER A 341 32.38 7.07 -31.94
C SER A 341 31.57 5.77 -31.84
N VAL A 342 32.20 4.60 -31.96
CA VAL A 342 31.53 3.29 -31.77
C VAL A 342 31.01 3.17 -30.35
N PHE A 343 31.85 3.45 -29.34
CA PHE A 343 31.45 3.42 -27.93
C PHE A 343 30.34 4.41 -27.62
N GLU A 344 30.47 5.65 -28.10
CA GLU A 344 29.44 6.68 -27.95
C GLU A 344 28.12 6.23 -28.61
N SER A 345 28.18 5.61 -29.79
CA SER A 345 27.00 5.07 -30.51
C SER A 345 26.32 3.93 -29.74
N THR A 346 27.12 3.08 -29.07
CA THR A 346 26.62 1.99 -28.22
C THR A 346 25.79 2.47 -27.05
N GLY A 347 26.05 3.68 -26.58
CA GLY A 347 25.33 4.31 -25.49
C GLY A 347 23.97 4.93 -25.83
N TYR A 348 23.55 5.01 -27.10
CA TYR A 348 22.29 5.69 -27.46
C TYR A 348 21.00 4.93 -27.10
N GLY A 349 21.11 3.69 -26.62
CA GLY A 349 19.98 2.90 -26.09
C GLY A 349 19.35 3.44 -24.80
N PHE A 350 20.05 4.37 -24.13
CA PHE A 350 19.70 4.98 -22.85
C PHE A 350 18.27 5.56 -22.78
N GLY A 351 17.88 6.39 -23.76
CA GLY A 351 16.64 7.18 -23.65
C GLY A 351 15.37 6.32 -23.57
N GLN A 352 15.36 5.18 -24.26
CA GLN A 352 14.21 4.26 -24.28
C GLN A 352 14.11 3.47 -22.97
N ALA A 353 15.24 2.96 -22.46
CA ALA A 353 15.28 2.24 -21.20
C ALA A 353 14.92 3.15 -20.01
N LEU A 354 15.38 4.41 -20.03
CA LEU A 354 15.11 5.38 -18.99
C LEU A 354 13.65 5.85 -18.98
N GLN A 355 13.03 5.99 -20.16
CA GLN A 355 11.59 6.22 -20.27
C GLN A 355 10.78 5.04 -19.69
N GLY A 356 11.24 3.80 -19.90
CA GLY A 356 10.66 2.62 -19.28
C GLY A 356 10.77 2.63 -17.74
N THR A 357 11.92 3.04 -17.20
CA THR A 357 12.11 3.22 -15.75
C THR A 357 11.31 4.40 -15.19
N LEU A 358 11.16 5.48 -15.95
CA LEU A 358 10.36 6.63 -15.54
C LEU A 358 8.88 6.28 -15.44
N ALA A 359 8.38 5.44 -16.36
CA ALA A 359 6.99 4.97 -16.37
C ALA A 359 6.61 4.16 -15.12
N SER A 360 7.55 3.43 -14.50
CA SER A 360 7.25 2.67 -13.27
C SER A 360 6.99 3.55 -12.04
N PHE A 361 7.28 4.85 -12.12
CA PHE A 361 6.95 5.82 -11.07
C PHE A 361 5.61 6.53 -11.29
N ALA A 362 4.94 6.31 -12.43
CA ALA A 362 3.70 6.99 -12.79
C ALA A 362 2.49 6.07 -12.60
N ASN A 363 1.39 6.64 -12.10
CA ASN A 363 0.07 6.04 -12.26
C ASN A 363 -0.33 6.10 -13.75
N PRO A 364 -1.08 5.11 -14.28
CA PRO A 364 -1.45 5.05 -15.69
C PRO A 364 -2.11 6.32 -16.25
N SER A 365 -2.84 7.06 -15.41
CA SER A 365 -3.50 8.32 -15.76
C SER A 365 -2.55 9.52 -15.87
N SER A 366 -1.36 9.43 -15.28
CA SER A 366 -0.36 10.52 -15.17
C SER A 366 0.88 10.30 -16.04
N THR A 367 1.00 9.13 -16.68
CA THR A 367 2.13 8.76 -17.53
C THR A 367 2.39 9.78 -18.65
N GLY A 368 1.32 10.33 -19.24
CA GLY A 368 1.44 11.38 -20.27
C GLY A 368 2.05 12.69 -19.75
N GLU A 369 1.66 13.12 -18.54
CA GLU A 369 2.23 14.33 -17.93
C GLU A 369 3.70 14.13 -17.55
N LEU A 370 4.06 12.95 -17.06
CA LEU A 370 5.44 12.62 -16.69
C LEU A 370 6.35 12.60 -17.93
N PHE A 371 5.90 12.01 -19.04
CA PHE A 371 6.65 12.04 -20.30
C PHE A 371 6.72 13.43 -20.92
N ALA A 372 5.66 14.24 -20.81
CA ALA A 372 5.71 15.64 -21.21
C ALA A 372 6.72 16.46 -20.38
N GLY A 373 6.79 16.20 -19.07
CA GLY A 373 7.78 16.77 -18.17
C GLY A 373 9.21 16.35 -18.53
N ALA A 374 9.43 15.07 -18.83
CA ALA A 374 10.72 14.57 -19.32
C ALA A 374 11.13 15.23 -20.64
N ALA A 375 10.20 15.38 -21.59
CA ALA A 375 10.45 16.05 -22.87
C ALA A 375 10.82 17.53 -22.68
N LEU A 376 10.18 18.24 -21.74
CA LEU A 376 10.55 19.61 -21.39
C LEU A 376 11.95 19.70 -20.80
N ILE A 377 12.31 18.76 -19.91
CA ILE A 377 13.66 18.68 -19.34
C ILE A 377 14.70 18.41 -20.43
N GLU A 378 14.42 17.51 -21.36
CA GLU A 378 15.31 17.25 -22.51
C GLU A 378 15.48 18.49 -23.40
N LEU A 379 14.42 19.28 -23.58
CA LEU A 379 14.44 20.53 -24.33
C LEU A 379 15.34 21.57 -23.65
N LEU A 380 15.18 21.76 -22.34
CA LEU A 380 15.99 22.70 -21.55
C LEU A 380 17.46 22.28 -21.50
N ALA A 381 17.71 20.97 -21.37
CA ALA A 381 19.05 20.39 -21.45
C ALA A 381 19.70 20.64 -22.82
N GLY A 382 18.95 20.45 -23.91
CA GLY A 382 19.42 20.71 -25.27
C GLY A 382 19.77 22.19 -25.52
N LEU A 383 18.91 23.10 -25.06
CA LEU A 383 19.11 24.55 -25.17
C LEU A 383 20.37 25.02 -24.43
N SER A 384 20.50 24.60 -23.17
CA SER A 384 21.65 24.98 -22.34
C SER A 384 22.95 24.33 -22.82
N GLY A 385 22.90 23.06 -23.24
CA GLY A 385 24.06 22.34 -23.75
C GLY A 385 24.64 22.96 -25.03
N THR A 386 23.80 23.34 -25.98
CA THR A 386 24.23 23.85 -27.30
C THR A 386 25.23 25.03 -27.20
N PHE A 387 24.96 26.03 -26.35
CA PHE A 387 25.90 27.14 -26.14
C PHE A 387 27.04 26.81 -25.19
N ALA A 388 26.77 26.01 -24.14
CA ALA A 388 27.80 25.60 -23.19
C ALA A 388 28.93 24.85 -23.90
N PHE A 389 28.61 23.89 -24.77
CA PHE A 389 29.61 23.12 -25.51
C PHE A 389 30.30 23.94 -26.61
N ALA A 390 29.62 24.92 -27.23
CA ALA A 390 30.28 25.86 -28.14
C ALA A 390 31.32 26.73 -27.40
N GLY A 391 30.99 27.22 -26.19
CA GLY A 391 31.93 27.95 -25.33
C GLY A 391 33.08 27.09 -24.83
N LEU A 392 32.82 25.83 -24.46
CA LEU A 392 33.87 24.87 -24.10
C LEU A 392 34.81 24.56 -25.27
N PHE A 393 34.28 24.52 -26.50
CA PHE A 393 35.07 24.33 -27.70
C PHE A 393 35.96 25.55 -27.98
N ASP A 394 35.42 26.76 -27.85
CA ASP A 394 36.20 28.00 -27.97
C ASP A 394 37.30 28.11 -26.90
N LEU A 395 36.96 27.84 -25.64
CA LEU A 395 37.92 27.77 -24.54
C LEU A 395 39.01 26.72 -24.82
N GLY A 396 38.60 25.58 -25.38
CA GLY A 396 39.50 24.53 -25.84
C GLY A 396 40.47 24.98 -26.93
N LEU A 397 39.99 25.77 -27.90
CA LEU A 397 40.80 26.36 -28.97
C LEU A 397 41.75 27.46 -28.48
N GLN A 398 41.42 28.15 -27.38
CA GLN A 398 42.27 29.18 -26.75
C GLN A 398 43.34 28.58 -25.82
N SER A 399 43.15 27.35 -25.37
CA SER A 399 44.02 26.68 -24.43
C SER A 399 45.42 26.42 -25.00
N ARG A 400 46.45 26.66 -24.19
CA ARG A 400 47.85 26.27 -24.50
C ARG A 400 48.09 24.77 -24.37
N PHE A 401 47.13 24.01 -23.85
CA PHE A 401 47.23 22.56 -23.73
C PHE A 401 47.01 21.91 -25.11
N PRO A 402 47.90 21.00 -25.57
CA PRO A 402 47.77 20.32 -26.85
C PRO A 402 46.46 19.53 -27.04
N ARG A 403 45.72 19.27 -25.95
CA ARG A 403 44.43 18.55 -25.93
C ARG A 403 43.23 19.47 -25.66
N GLY A 404 43.42 20.79 -25.70
CA GLY A 404 42.39 21.77 -25.36
C GLY A 404 41.11 21.62 -26.21
N VAL A 405 41.25 21.33 -27.51
CA VAL A 405 40.12 21.21 -28.45
C VAL A 405 39.13 20.08 -28.06
N GLY A 406 39.58 19.08 -27.30
CA GLY A 406 38.76 17.98 -26.78
C GLY A 406 37.90 18.31 -25.56
N LEU A 407 38.02 19.54 -25.01
CA LEU A 407 37.35 19.95 -23.78
C LEU A 407 35.83 19.70 -23.75
N PRO A 408 35.06 19.94 -24.82
CA PRO A 408 33.64 19.56 -24.88
C PRO A 408 33.39 18.09 -24.54
N TYR A 409 34.23 17.19 -25.04
CA TYR A 409 34.05 15.75 -24.84
C TYR A 409 34.54 15.27 -23.48
N PHE A 410 35.53 15.94 -22.88
CA PHE A 410 35.92 15.66 -21.49
C PHE A 410 34.84 16.05 -20.50
N VAL A 411 34.20 17.22 -20.70
CA VAL A 411 33.07 17.64 -19.87
C VAL A 411 31.90 16.68 -20.08
N ALA A 412 31.56 16.32 -21.32
CA ALA A 412 30.51 15.33 -21.58
C ALA A 412 30.79 13.97 -20.91
N ALA A 413 32.03 13.48 -20.95
CA ALA A 413 32.42 12.24 -20.28
C ALA A 413 32.26 12.32 -18.75
N MET A 414 32.61 13.47 -18.16
CA MET A 414 32.45 13.70 -16.71
C MET A 414 30.97 13.76 -16.31
N GLU A 415 30.14 14.46 -17.07
CA GLU A 415 28.69 14.55 -16.84
C GLU A 415 28.03 13.16 -16.94
N GLU A 416 28.38 12.35 -17.96
CA GLU A 416 27.86 10.99 -18.10
C GLU A 416 28.33 10.06 -16.96
N ALA A 417 29.55 10.25 -16.45
CA ALA A 417 30.05 9.54 -15.27
C ALA A 417 29.32 9.97 -13.98
N MET A 418 28.96 11.25 -13.84
CA MET A 418 28.11 11.74 -12.75
C MET A 418 26.71 11.15 -12.82
N ALA A 419 26.09 11.12 -14.01
CA ALA A 419 24.80 10.46 -14.22
C ALA A 419 24.86 8.97 -13.85
N LEU A 420 25.93 8.26 -14.24
CA LEU A 420 26.18 6.87 -13.89
C LEU A 420 26.29 6.68 -12.37
N SER A 421 27.02 7.55 -11.68
CA SER A 421 27.11 7.53 -10.21
C SER A 421 25.74 7.81 -9.54
N GLY A 422 24.92 8.66 -10.15
CA GLY A 422 23.55 8.93 -9.71
C GLY A 422 22.62 7.72 -9.83
N VAL A 423 22.78 6.89 -10.87
CA VAL A 423 22.05 5.62 -11.02
C VAL A 423 22.47 4.64 -9.92
N PHE A 424 23.76 4.49 -9.65
CA PHE A 424 24.25 3.63 -8.56
C PHE A 424 23.86 4.16 -7.17
N ALA A 425 23.74 5.46 -6.98
CA ALA A 425 23.24 6.05 -5.73
C ALA A 425 21.72 5.89 -5.56
N ALA A 426 20.95 5.90 -6.65
CA ALA A 426 19.52 5.58 -6.64
C ALA A 426 19.25 4.11 -6.28
N ASP A 427 20.20 3.22 -6.59
CA ASP A 427 20.16 1.79 -6.25
C ASP A 427 20.28 1.50 -4.74
N LEU A 428 20.57 2.50 -3.92
CA LEU A 428 20.70 2.36 -2.46
C LEU A 428 19.46 2.86 -1.68
N ALA A 429 18.41 3.33 -2.36
CA ALA A 429 17.15 3.66 -1.70
C ALA A 429 16.10 2.58 -2.01
N PRO A 430 15.74 1.72 -1.04
CA PRO A 430 14.56 0.88 -1.14
C PRO A 430 13.35 1.76 -1.53
N GLY A 431 12.52 1.27 -2.46
CA GLY A 431 11.24 1.93 -2.75
C GLY A 431 10.35 2.01 -1.50
N PRO A 432 9.30 2.83 -1.50
CA PRO A 432 8.38 2.95 -0.36
C PRO A 432 7.81 1.59 0.02
N LEU A 433 7.84 1.21 1.29
CA LEU A 433 7.36 -0.08 1.79
C LEU A 433 5.87 -0.27 1.57
N THR A 434 5.11 0.83 1.57
CA THR A 434 3.66 0.85 1.31
C THR A 434 3.29 0.30 -0.07
N GLN A 435 4.21 0.29 -1.06
CA GLN A 435 3.97 -0.33 -2.36
C GLN A 435 3.80 -1.87 -2.29
N HIS A 436 4.24 -2.49 -1.19
CA HIS A 436 4.14 -3.92 -0.97
C HIS A 436 2.87 -4.32 -0.21
N VAL A 437 2.03 -3.35 0.18
CA VAL A 437 0.80 -3.61 0.93
C VAL A 437 -0.38 -3.76 -0.02
N ASN A 438 -1.13 -4.85 0.13
CA ASN A 438 -2.45 -5.01 -0.46
C ASN A 438 -3.55 -4.81 0.60
N ILE A 439 -4.23 -3.67 0.60
CA ILE A 439 -5.29 -3.38 1.58
C ILE A 439 -6.56 -4.24 1.38
N PHE A 440 -6.66 -4.98 0.27
CA PHE A 440 -7.84 -5.79 -0.06
C PHE A 440 -7.72 -7.26 0.39
N THR A 441 -6.57 -7.71 0.90
CA THR A 441 -6.43 -9.08 1.39
C THR A 441 -7.31 -9.31 2.64
N GLY A 442 -8.18 -10.31 2.59
CA GLY A 442 -9.11 -10.64 3.68
C GLY A 442 -10.45 -9.89 3.65
N THR A 443 -10.85 -9.37 2.50
CA THR A 443 -12.08 -8.57 2.34
C THR A 443 -13.15 -9.22 1.46
N ALA A 444 -12.91 -10.42 0.92
CA ALA A 444 -13.90 -11.14 0.12
C ALA A 444 -15.12 -11.58 0.95
N GLN A 445 -16.27 -11.70 0.30
CA GLN A 445 -17.45 -12.38 0.86
C GLN A 445 -17.29 -13.88 0.57
N ASN A 446 -16.75 -14.63 1.52
CA ASN A 446 -16.62 -16.09 1.49
C ASN A 446 -17.18 -16.66 2.81
N ASP A 447 -17.17 -18.00 2.95
CA ASP A 447 -17.69 -18.67 4.15
C ASP A 447 -16.89 -18.34 5.43
N ASP A 448 -15.67 -17.82 5.27
CA ASP A 448 -14.83 -17.30 6.36
C ASP A 448 -14.13 -15.99 5.93
N PRO A 449 -14.89 -14.89 5.88
CA PRO A 449 -14.41 -13.61 5.39
C PRO A 449 -13.52 -13.00 6.45
N GLY A 450 -12.24 -12.80 6.11
CA GLY A 450 -11.29 -12.13 6.99
C GLY A 450 -11.79 -10.83 7.64
N ASN A 451 -12.87 -10.22 7.11
CA ASN A 451 -13.55 -9.07 7.66
C ASN A 451 -12.61 -7.87 7.83
N VAL A 452 -11.56 -7.83 7.02
CA VAL A 452 -10.52 -6.80 7.08
C VAL A 452 -11.08 -5.46 6.61
N PHE A 453 -10.68 -4.39 7.27
CA PHE A 453 -10.95 -3.04 6.78
C PHE A 453 -10.15 -2.74 5.50
N ALA A 454 -10.84 -2.32 4.45
CA ALA A 454 -10.24 -1.67 3.30
C ALA A 454 -10.79 -0.26 3.15
N GLY A 455 -9.91 0.73 3.22
CA GLY A 455 -10.27 2.15 3.19
C GLY A 455 -9.07 3.02 3.49
N ALA A 456 -9.32 4.31 3.68
CA ALA A 456 -8.29 5.24 4.11
C ALA A 456 -8.21 5.26 5.65
N ALA A 457 -7.05 4.90 6.19
CA ALA A 457 -6.73 5.00 7.61
C ALA A 457 -5.27 5.45 7.79
N THR A 458 -4.99 6.17 8.86
CA THR A 458 -3.65 6.27 9.45
C THR A 458 -3.42 5.08 10.41
N PRO A 459 -2.17 4.74 10.76
CA PRO A 459 -1.91 3.74 11.81
C PRO A 459 -2.66 4.08 13.11
N PHE A 460 -3.43 3.12 13.63
CA PHE A 460 -4.32 3.25 14.79
C PHE A 460 -5.34 4.39 14.67
N GLY A 461 -5.68 4.83 13.45
CA GLY A 461 -6.62 5.91 13.20
C GLY A 461 -8.00 5.63 13.82
N MET A 462 -8.56 6.61 14.52
CA MET A 462 -9.97 6.63 14.89
C MET A 462 -10.84 6.84 13.64
N ALA A 463 -10.43 7.73 12.75
CA ALA A 463 -11.06 7.94 11.45
C ALA A 463 -10.60 6.86 10.45
N LYS A 464 -11.32 5.73 10.43
CA LYS A 464 -11.20 4.68 9.42
C LYS A 464 -12.31 4.83 8.39
N VAL A 465 -11.98 5.39 7.24
CA VAL A 465 -13.01 5.86 6.29
C VAL A 465 -13.08 4.93 5.09
N THR A 466 -14.26 4.36 4.88
CA THR A 466 -14.55 3.51 3.73
C THR A 466 -16.02 3.63 3.31
N VAL A 467 -16.36 2.96 2.22
CA VAL A 467 -17.75 2.79 1.81
C VAL A 467 -18.45 1.72 2.62
N GLN A 468 -19.75 1.92 2.84
CA GLN A 468 -20.65 0.99 3.47
C GLN A 468 -21.37 0.17 2.41
N VAL A 469 -21.11 -1.13 2.39
CA VAL A 469 -21.78 -2.12 1.55
C VAL A 469 -22.94 -2.71 2.33
N ALA A 470 -24.10 -2.87 1.69
CA ALA A 470 -25.25 -3.53 2.29
C ALA A 470 -24.97 -5.03 2.55
N GLY A 471 -25.76 -5.65 3.42
CA GLY A 471 -25.60 -7.06 3.80
C GLY A 471 -24.50 -7.29 4.84
N TYR A 472 -23.90 -8.48 4.83
CA TYR A 472 -22.86 -8.84 5.80
C TYR A 472 -21.52 -8.18 5.41
N ALA A 473 -21.20 -7.07 6.07
CA ALA A 473 -19.96 -6.31 5.87
C ALA A 473 -19.44 -5.76 7.22
N PRO A 474 -18.81 -6.58 8.08
CA PRO A 474 -18.50 -6.16 9.44
C PRO A 474 -17.59 -4.92 9.57
N ALA A 475 -16.64 -4.78 8.65
CA ALA A 475 -15.76 -3.61 8.53
C ALA A 475 -16.31 -2.52 7.57
N GLY A 476 -17.60 -2.59 7.22
CA GLY A 476 -18.28 -1.72 6.25
C GLY A 476 -18.02 -2.08 4.78
N TYR A 477 -16.90 -2.74 4.47
CA TYR A 477 -16.47 -3.03 3.11
C TYR A 477 -16.43 -4.52 2.81
N VAL A 478 -16.85 -4.88 1.58
CA VAL A 478 -16.63 -6.20 0.98
C VAL A 478 -16.10 -6.03 -0.44
N SER A 479 -15.11 -6.81 -0.80
CA SER A 479 -14.33 -6.66 -2.03
C SER A 479 -15.09 -6.93 -3.33
N VAL A 480 -15.72 -8.10 -3.43
CA VAL A 480 -16.47 -8.54 -4.61
C VAL A 480 -17.87 -8.82 -4.12
N SER A 481 -18.79 -7.91 -4.40
CA SER A 481 -20.15 -8.01 -3.91
C SER A 481 -21.12 -7.31 -4.84
N THR A 482 -22.22 -7.98 -5.14
CA THR A 482 -23.35 -7.42 -5.88
C THR A 482 -24.25 -6.54 -5.02
N GLU A 483 -23.97 -6.47 -3.72
CA GLU A 483 -24.68 -5.62 -2.77
C GLU A 483 -24.44 -4.12 -3.06
N LEU A 484 -25.43 -3.30 -2.70
CA LEU A 484 -25.38 -1.88 -2.96
C LEU A 484 -24.48 -1.16 -1.95
N THR A 485 -23.76 -0.14 -2.43
CA THR A 485 -23.07 0.82 -1.59
C THR A 485 -24.04 1.89 -1.10
N ARG A 486 -24.15 2.00 0.22
CA ARG A 486 -25.07 2.88 0.95
C ARG A 486 -24.48 4.25 1.23
N GLY A 487 -23.16 4.41 1.22
CA GLY A 487 -22.49 5.69 1.46
C GLY A 487 -21.06 5.53 1.95
N VAL A 488 -20.45 6.63 2.37
CA VAL A 488 -19.12 6.68 3.00
C VAL A 488 -19.27 7.05 4.46
N SER A 489 -18.80 6.21 5.38
CA SER A 489 -18.75 6.52 6.81
C SER A 489 -17.32 6.61 7.34
N PRO A 490 -17.07 7.39 8.41
CA PRO A 490 -15.71 7.66 8.89
C PRO A 490 -15.24 6.77 10.06
N LEU A 491 -16.08 5.89 10.61
CA LEU A 491 -15.76 5.07 11.78
C LEU A 491 -16.02 3.59 11.47
N HIS A 492 -15.00 2.74 11.67
CA HIS A 492 -15.04 1.29 11.44
C HIS A 492 -14.02 0.58 12.32
N ASP A 493 -14.28 -0.69 12.60
CA ASP A 493 -13.28 -1.65 13.11
C ASP A 493 -12.80 -2.57 11.98
N SER A 494 -11.81 -3.42 12.26
CA SER A 494 -11.19 -4.32 11.28
C SER A 494 -11.04 -5.73 11.84
N GLY A 495 -11.49 -6.72 11.08
CA GLY A 495 -11.29 -8.15 11.38
C GLY A 495 -12.36 -8.75 12.29
N THR A 496 -13.35 -7.99 12.74
CA THR A 496 -14.29 -8.41 13.79
C THR A 496 -15.37 -9.36 13.27
N GLY A 497 -15.75 -10.37 14.06
CA GLY A 497 -16.85 -11.29 13.75
C GLY A 497 -18.29 -10.78 13.99
N SER A 498 -18.51 -9.48 14.25
CA SER A 498 -19.88 -8.98 14.50
C SER A 498 -20.75 -9.02 13.25
N SER A 499 -21.82 -9.81 13.31
CA SER A 499 -22.61 -10.16 12.13
C SER A 499 -23.40 -9.02 11.48
N ALA A 500 -23.55 -7.90 12.17
CA ALA A 500 -24.17 -6.69 11.62
C ALA A 500 -23.16 -5.54 11.45
N GLY A 501 -21.87 -5.80 11.72
CA GLY A 501 -20.79 -4.83 11.67
C GLY A 501 -20.68 -3.89 12.86
N SER A 502 -19.53 -3.22 12.94
CA SER A 502 -19.22 -2.28 13.99
C SER A 502 -19.06 -0.86 13.44
N TYR A 503 -19.66 0.11 14.14
CA TYR A 503 -19.73 1.51 13.71
C TYR A 503 -20.50 1.71 12.40
N GLY A 504 -19.89 2.38 11.42
CA GLY A 504 -20.52 2.74 10.17
C GLY A 504 -21.37 4.01 10.19
N ASN A 505 -21.25 4.83 11.24
CA ASN A 505 -22.13 5.97 11.47
C ASN A 505 -21.97 7.10 10.44
N PHE A 506 -23.01 7.90 10.25
CA PHE A 506 -22.94 9.19 9.52
C PHE A 506 -22.50 9.09 8.04
N CYS A 507 -23.20 8.26 7.27
CA CYS A 507 -22.89 8.04 5.87
C CYS A 507 -23.12 9.28 5.00
N ILE A 508 -22.21 9.52 4.04
CA ILE A 508 -22.43 10.47 2.95
C ILE A 508 -22.48 9.72 1.63
N MET A 509 -23.55 9.91 0.85
CA MET A 509 -23.73 9.31 -0.46
C MET A 509 -23.86 10.38 -1.55
N PRO A 510 -23.02 10.36 -2.60
CA PRO A 510 -23.24 11.19 -3.77
C PRO A 510 -24.38 10.66 -4.64
N VAL A 511 -25.25 11.54 -5.10
CA VAL A 511 -26.40 11.20 -5.94
C VAL A 511 -26.46 12.08 -7.19
N VAL A 512 -26.95 11.51 -8.29
CA VAL A 512 -27.13 12.20 -9.57
C VAL A 512 -28.64 12.27 -9.86
N CYS A 513 -29.15 13.48 -10.00
CA CYS A 513 -30.57 13.79 -10.19
C CYS A 513 -30.72 15.09 -10.98
N LYS A 514 -31.83 15.24 -11.71
CA LYS A 514 -32.14 16.45 -12.48
C LYS A 514 -32.72 17.54 -11.56
N GLU A 515 -33.89 17.27 -11.01
CA GLU A 515 -34.55 18.15 -10.05
C GLU A 515 -34.07 17.88 -8.62
N PHE A 516 -34.08 18.91 -7.76
CA PHE A 516 -33.56 18.80 -6.39
C PHE A 516 -34.50 17.98 -5.49
N LEU A 517 -35.81 18.23 -5.62
CA LEU A 517 -36.82 17.58 -4.78
C LEU A 517 -37.00 16.08 -5.12
N ASP A 518 -36.64 15.68 -6.34
CA ASP A 518 -36.75 14.29 -6.82
C ASP A 518 -35.47 13.46 -6.59
N CYS A 519 -34.44 14.04 -5.96
CA CYS A 519 -33.22 13.32 -5.68
C CYS A 519 -33.47 12.15 -4.71
N PRO A 520 -32.89 10.97 -4.96
CA PRO A 520 -33.05 9.84 -4.07
C PRO A 520 -32.34 10.13 -2.74
N ARG A 521 -33.09 10.08 -1.63
CA ARG A 521 -32.59 10.39 -0.28
C ARG A 521 -32.80 9.28 0.74
N LEU A 522 -33.76 8.40 0.50
CA LEU A 522 -33.89 7.16 1.26
C LEU A 522 -32.81 6.17 0.81
N GLU A 523 -32.36 5.31 1.73
CA GLU A 523 -31.24 4.39 1.58
C GLU A 523 -31.37 3.50 0.35
N GLN A 524 -32.48 2.79 0.19
CA GLN A 524 -32.68 1.87 -0.94
C GLN A 524 -32.57 2.57 -2.30
N PRO A 525 -33.31 3.67 -2.58
CA PRO A 525 -33.21 4.35 -3.88
C PRO A 525 -31.89 5.13 -4.08
N ARG A 526 -31.21 5.58 -3.01
CA ARG A 526 -29.94 6.32 -3.15
C ARG A 526 -28.73 5.41 -3.34
N SER A 527 -28.79 4.19 -2.81
CA SER A 527 -27.67 3.24 -2.86
C SER A 527 -27.31 2.85 -4.30
N GLN A 528 -26.02 2.63 -4.56
CA GLN A 528 -25.51 2.38 -5.91
C GLN A 528 -24.64 1.14 -5.98
N ARG A 529 -24.67 0.46 -7.12
CA ARG A 529 -23.66 -0.57 -7.41
C ARG A 529 -22.30 0.08 -7.65
N ARG A 530 -21.23 -0.61 -7.25
CA ARG A 530 -19.86 -0.28 -7.66
C ARG A 530 -19.58 -0.84 -9.05
N VAL A 531 -18.73 -0.17 -9.82
CA VAL A 531 -18.33 -0.67 -11.14
C VAL A 531 -17.54 -1.98 -10.98
N GLY A 532 -17.89 -2.99 -11.76
CA GLY A 532 -17.28 -4.32 -11.67
C GLY A 532 -17.53 -5.04 -10.35
N ASP A 533 -18.62 -4.68 -9.64
CA ASP A 533 -18.99 -5.25 -8.33
C ASP A 533 -17.86 -5.13 -7.28
N GLY A 534 -17.08 -4.05 -7.34
CA GLY A 534 -15.97 -3.75 -6.41
C GLY A 534 -14.59 -4.26 -6.88
N ASN A 535 -14.52 -5.02 -7.98
CA ASN A 535 -13.23 -5.43 -8.56
C ASN A 535 -12.39 -4.26 -9.08
N ASN A 536 -13.03 -3.14 -9.41
CA ASN A 536 -12.39 -1.93 -9.91
C ASN A 536 -12.04 -0.94 -8.80
N ASP A 537 -12.26 -1.30 -7.54
CA ASP A 537 -11.80 -0.51 -6.40
C ASP A 537 -10.28 -0.51 -6.34
N THR A 538 -9.70 0.62 -5.95
CA THR A 538 -8.25 0.80 -5.85
C THR A 538 -7.91 1.44 -4.51
N GLY A 539 -6.73 1.13 -3.98
CA GLY A 539 -6.31 1.67 -2.70
C GLY A 539 -4.94 1.19 -2.28
N PHE A 540 -4.35 1.93 -1.36
CA PHE A 540 -3.07 1.67 -0.72
C PHE A 540 -3.09 2.33 0.67
N PRO A 541 -2.12 2.08 1.56
CA PRO A 541 -2.11 2.66 2.90
C PRO A 541 -2.32 4.19 2.88
N GLY A 542 -3.46 4.63 3.43
CA GLY A 542 -3.87 6.03 3.49
C GLY A 542 -4.77 6.55 2.35
N TYR A 543 -5.09 5.74 1.33
CA TYR A 543 -5.94 6.11 0.20
C TYR A 543 -6.86 4.98 -0.26
N PHE A 544 -8.09 5.33 -0.61
CA PHE A 544 -9.05 4.41 -1.21
C PHE A 544 -9.88 5.12 -2.28
N SER A 545 -10.24 4.41 -3.35
CA SER A 545 -11.15 4.88 -4.37
C SER A 545 -12.08 3.79 -4.88
N THR A 546 -13.35 4.16 -5.06
CA THR A 546 -14.35 3.32 -5.72
C THR A 546 -15.13 4.11 -6.78
N PRO A 547 -15.22 3.60 -8.01
CA PRO A 547 -16.16 4.11 -9.01
C PRO A 547 -17.57 3.49 -8.83
N LEU A 548 -18.60 4.34 -8.87
CA LEU A 548 -20.01 3.93 -8.80
C LEU A 548 -20.63 3.81 -10.20
N ALA A 549 -21.66 2.98 -10.31
CA ALA A 549 -22.37 2.71 -11.58
C ALA A 549 -23.10 3.94 -12.15
N ASN A 550 -23.41 4.93 -11.31
CA ASN A 550 -23.97 6.23 -11.74
C ASN A 550 -22.91 7.20 -12.30
N GLY A 551 -21.66 6.75 -12.46
CA GLY A 551 -20.55 7.53 -13.02
C GLY A 551 -19.81 8.39 -12.00
N VAL A 552 -20.24 8.45 -10.74
CA VAL A 552 -19.50 9.16 -9.68
C VAL A 552 -18.30 8.34 -9.23
N ARG A 553 -17.15 9.00 -9.03
CA ARG A 553 -15.98 8.41 -8.38
C ARG A 553 -15.81 8.95 -6.97
N ILE A 554 -15.66 8.05 -6.01
CA ILE A 554 -15.34 8.36 -4.61
C ILE A 554 -13.85 8.17 -4.40
N GLU A 555 -13.22 9.11 -3.69
CA GLU A 555 -11.82 9.03 -3.25
C GLU A 555 -11.71 9.51 -1.80
N LEU A 556 -10.98 8.74 -0.99
CA LEU A 556 -10.93 8.88 0.47
C LEU A 556 -9.48 9.03 0.93
N ALA A 557 -9.28 9.95 1.87
CA ALA A 557 -8.07 10.09 2.66
C ALA A 557 -8.45 10.37 4.12
N SER A 558 -7.59 10.03 5.07
CA SER A 558 -7.87 10.24 6.50
C SER A 558 -6.63 10.61 7.30
N THR A 559 -6.90 11.21 8.45
CA THR A 559 -5.94 11.53 9.51
C THR A 559 -6.29 10.70 10.75
N GLN A 560 -5.91 11.15 11.95
CA GLN A 560 -6.21 10.43 13.19
C GLN A 560 -7.71 10.45 13.51
N ALA A 561 -8.36 11.62 13.46
CA ALA A 561 -9.76 11.84 13.85
C ALA A 561 -10.54 12.68 12.82
N ALA A 562 -10.05 12.76 11.59
CA ALA A 562 -10.70 13.46 10.49
C ALA A 562 -10.52 12.74 9.16
N SER A 563 -11.35 13.11 8.19
CA SER A 563 -11.30 12.58 6.82
C SER A 563 -11.52 13.67 5.78
N LEU A 564 -10.91 13.45 4.63
CA LEU A 564 -11.02 14.29 3.46
C LEU A 564 -11.53 13.41 2.32
N GLU A 565 -12.71 13.73 1.84
CA GLU A 565 -13.37 13.03 0.75
C GLU A 565 -13.39 13.87 -0.52
N ARG A 566 -13.19 13.21 -1.66
CA ARG A 566 -13.37 13.80 -2.97
C ARG A 566 -14.39 12.97 -3.75
N TYR A 567 -15.45 13.63 -4.19
CA TYR A 567 -16.50 13.05 -5.02
C TYR A 567 -16.43 13.69 -6.40
N THR A 568 -16.09 12.92 -7.42
CA THR A 568 -16.00 13.40 -8.80
C THR A 568 -17.22 12.96 -9.58
N PHE A 569 -18.05 13.92 -9.99
CA PHE A 569 -19.30 13.67 -10.69
C PHE A 569 -19.12 13.63 -12.21
N PRO A 570 -20.03 12.95 -12.95
CA PRO A 570 -20.05 13.01 -14.41
C PRO A 570 -20.21 14.43 -14.94
N GLU A 571 -19.64 14.70 -16.11
CA GLU A 571 -19.80 15.97 -16.82
C GLU A 571 -21.28 16.28 -17.11
N GLY A 572 -21.66 17.55 -16.99
CA GLY A 572 -23.05 18.00 -17.16
C GLY A 572 -24.00 17.66 -16.00
N SER A 573 -23.56 16.96 -14.96
CA SER A 573 -24.38 16.70 -13.76
C SER A 573 -24.24 17.81 -12.71
N THR A 574 -25.23 17.92 -11.82
CA THR A 574 -25.22 18.85 -10.70
C THR A 574 -24.82 18.12 -9.41
N PRO A 575 -23.64 18.41 -8.83
CA PRO A 575 -23.17 17.71 -7.64
C PRO A 575 -24.17 17.81 -6.48
N THR A 576 -24.61 16.65 -5.98
CA THR A 576 -25.57 16.54 -4.89
C THR A 576 -25.11 15.46 -3.91
N LEU A 577 -25.12 15.78 -2.61
CA LEU A 577 -24.77 14.87 -1.53
C LEU A 577 -25.96 14.64 -0.60
N VAL A 578 -26.16 13.39 -0.20
CA VAL A 578 -27.05 13.00 0.89
C VAL A 578 -26.19 12.66 2.10
N LEU A 579 -26.36 13.40 3.19
CA LEU A 579 -25.74 13.17 4.48
C LEU A 579 -26.77 12.45 5.35
N ASP A 580 -26.63 11.14 5.50
CA ASP A 580 -27.49 10.31 6.34
C ASP A 580 -26.98 10.35 7.78
N TRP A 581 -27.77 10.99 8.63
CA TRP A 581 -27.44 11.20 10.03
C TRP A 581 -27.74 9.96 10.88
N THR A 582 -28.74 9.17 10.48
CA THR A 582 -29.23 8.00 11.22
C THR A 582 -28.55 6.69 10.86
N ASP A 583 -27.83 6.62 9.75
CA ASP A 583 -27.18 5.40 9.29
C ASP A 583 -26.06 4.92 10.24
N ASP A 584 -25.95 3.59 10.37
CA ASP A 584 -24.87 2.82 10.97
C ASP A 584 -24.91 1.39 10.39
N SER A 585 -23.85 0.60 10.56
CA SER A 585 -23.78 -0.75 9.99
C SER A 585 -24.93 -1.66 10.45
N GLN A 586 -25.42 -1.47 11.69
CA GLN A 586 -26.43 -2.33 12.30
C GLN A 586 -27.87 -1.79 12.22
N HIS A 587 -28.07 -0.57 11.67
CA HIS A 587 -29.34 0.16 11.78
C HIS A 587 -29.84 0.28 13.23
N SER A 588 -28.95 0.63 14.15
CA SER A 588 -29.17 0.66 15.59
C SER A 588 -29.40 2.05 16.18
N PHE A 589 -29.48 3.09 15.35
CA PHE A 589 -29.72 4.47 15.79
C PHE A 589 -30.96 4.61 16.67
N LEU A 590 -30.82 5.30 17.80
CA LEU A 590 -31.88 5.51 18.78
C LEU A 590 -32.39 6.95 18.81
N TYR A 591 -31.49 7.93 18.87
CA TYR A 591 -31.80 9.35 19.00
C TYR A 591 -30.56 10.24 18.82
N GLY A 592 -30.79 11.55 18.65
CA GLY A 592 -29.74 12.55 18.64
C GLY A 592 -30.21 13.90 18.10
N GLU A 593 -29.26 14.68 17.60
CA GLU A 593 -29.51 15.96 16.95
C GLU A 593 -28.60 16.20 15.74
N MET A 594 -29.15 16.85 14.72
CA MET A 594 -28.42 17.44 13.60
C MET A 594 -28.71 18.93 13.50
N HIS A 595 -27.65 19.73 13.32
CA HIS A 595 -27.70 21.17 13.13
C HIS A 595 -26.90 21.57 11.89
N ALA A 596 -27.44 22.47 11.09
CA ALA A 596 -26.87 22.96 9.85
C ALA A 596 -26.81 24.49 9.87
N ASP A 597 -25.60 25.05 9.85
CA ASP A 597 -25.40 26.45 9.51
C ASP A 597 -25.17 26.54 7.99
N TRP A 598 -26.25 26.77 7.26
CA TRP A 598 -26.24 26.88 5.81
C TRP A 598 -25.41 28.06 5.30
N LYS A 599 -25.21 29.11 6.10
CA LYS A 599 -24.40 30.27 5.71
C LYS A 599 -22.92 29.94 5.75
N SER A 600 -22.46 29.28 6.82
CA SER A 600 -21.08 28.79 6.89
C SER A 600 -20.85 27.44 6.21
N GLN A 601 -21.91 26.85 5.66
CA GLN A 601 -21.94 25.53 5.03
C GLN A 601 -21.37 24.43 5.93
N ARG A 602 -21.72 24.46 7.21
CA ARG A 602 -21.25 23.52 8.22
C ARG A 602 -22.40 22.80 8.88
N LEU A 603 -22.27 21.48 8.98
CA LEU A 603 -23.24 20.63 9.66
C LEU A 603 -22.56 19.93 10.84
N THR A 604 -23.27 19.84 11.95
CA THR A 604 -22.82 19.16 13.16
C THR A 604 -23.90 18.22 13.61
N MET A 605 -23.52 17.00 13.97
CA MET A 605 -24.48 15.98 14.37
C MET A 605 -23.96 15.08 15.48
N ASN A 606 -24.87 14.58 16.30
CA ASN A 606 -24.63 13.51 17.25
C ASN A 606 -25.64 12.39 17.04
N GLY A 607 -25.25 11.17 17.36
CA GLY A 607 -26.15 10.02 17.32
C GLY A 607 -25.83 9.06 18.45
N THR A 608 -26.86 8.52 19.07
CA THR A 608 -26.73 7.43 20.04
C THR A 608 -27.20 6.13 19.41
N TYR A 609 -26.36 5.11 19.48
CA TYR A 609 -26.49 3.83 18.79
C TYR A 609 -26.34 2.68 19.80
N ARG A 610 -26.80 1.48 19.45
CA ARG A 610 -26.55 0.30 20.29
C ARG A 610 -25.15 -0.25 20.02
N SER A 611 -24.54 -0.90 21.01
CA SER A 611 -23.26 -1.57 20.81
C SER A 611 -23.36 -2.69 19.78
N SER A 612 -22.32 -2.83 18.97
CA SER A 612 -22.20 -3.93 18.01
C SER A 612 -21.86 -5.28 18.60
N PHE A 613 -21.36 -5.27 19.82
CA PHE A 613 -21.01 -6.46 20.56
C PHE A 613 -21.10 -6.19 22.06
N GLY A 614 -21.91 -6.99 22.75
CA GLY A 614 -22.22 -6.82 24.16
C GLY A 614 -23.73 -6.80 24.43
N PRO A 615 -24.12 -6.58 25.70
CA PRO A 615 -25.52 -6.46 26.09
C PRO A 615 -26.29 -5.42 25.26
N SER A 616 -27.49 -5.78 24.81
CA SER A 616 -28.29 -4.97 23.86
C SER A 616 -28.74 -3.61 24.42
N GLN A 617 -28.70 -3.43 25.74
CA GLN A 617 -28.97 -2.18 26.41
C GLN A 617 -27.79 -1.20 26.42
N PHE A 618 -26.58 -1.65 26.09
CA PHE A 618 -25.44 -0.75 26.03
C PHE A 618 -25.49 0.09 24.76
N THR A 619 -25.30 1.39 24.96
CA THR A 619 -25.37 2.40 23.91
C THR A 619 -24.15 3.29 23.97
N TYR A 620 -23.71 3.77 22.82
CA TYR A 620 -22.64 4.74 22.71
C TYR A 620 -23.10 5.94 21.89
N THR A 621 -22.42 7.07 22.08
CA THR A 621 -22.68 8.29 21.32
C THR A 621 -21.45 8.64 20.50
N ALA A 622 -21.67 8.91 19.22
CA ALA A 622 -20.66 9.46 18.32
C ALA A 622 -21.06 10.86 17.86
N PHE A 623 -20.05 11.67 17.51
CA PHE A 623 -20.22 13.05 17.09
C PHE A 623 -19.47 13.29 15.79
N GLN A 624 -20.06 14.07 14.89
CA GLN A 624 -19.45 14.46 13.62
C GLN A 624 -19.61 15.95 13.36
N CYS A 625 -18.61 16.51 12.68
CA CYS A 625 -18.64 17.84 12.08
C CYS A 625 -18.30 17.70 10.59
N VAL A 626 -19.17 18.20 9.71
CA VAL A 626 -18.99 18.19 8.26
C VAL A 626 -18.89 19.63 7.77
N ASP A 627 -17.82 19.94 7.05
CA ASP A 627 -17.57 21.25 6.45
C ASP A 627 -17.62 21.15 4.93
N LEU A 628 -18.67 21.75 4.37
CA LEU A 628 -18.96 21.78 2.94
C LEU A 628 -18.51 23.10 2.28
N SER A 629 -18.00 24.06 3.05
CA SER A 629 -17.57 25.37 2.50
C SER A 629 -16.46 25.26 1.45
N VAL A 630 -15.76 24.12 1.42
CA VAL A 630 -14.67 23.81 0.49
C VAL A 630 -15.14 23.03 -0.75
N ALA A 631 -16.41 22.59 -0.76
CA ALA A 631 -17.05 21.89 -1.87
C ALA A 631 -17.52 22.84 -2.98
N GLY A 632 -17.90 24.08 -2.62
CA GLY A 632 -18.44 25.06 -3.55
C GLY A 632 -19.54 25.93 -2.91
N THR A 633 -20.37 26.56 -3.73
CA THR A 633 -21.53 27.30 -3.23
C THR A 633 -22.74 26.37 -3.22
N ILE A 634 -23.38 26.21 -2.05
CA ILE A 634 -24.67 25.50 -1.94
C ILE A 634 -25.75 26.30 -2.68
N THR A 635 -26.49 25.67 -3.58
CA THR A 635 -27.66 26.26 -4.26
C THR A 635 -28.96 25.86 -3.58
N ASP A 636 -29.06 24.59 -3.18
CA ASP A 636 -30.26 24.02 -2.58
C ASP A 636 -29.86 23.12 -1.41
N HIS A 637 -30.69 23.12 -0.37
CA HIS A 637 -30.52 22.28 0.80
C HIS A 637 -31.87 21.95 1.42
N ALA A 638 -31.97 20.80 2.06
CA ALA A 638 -33.12 20.44 2.87
C ALA A 638 -32.76 19.34 3.86
N PHE A 639 -33.50 19.28 4.96
CA PHE A 639 -33.56 18.07 5.78
C PHE A 639 -34.55 17.08 5.16
N PHE A 640 -34.27 15.79 5.28
CA PHE A 640 -35.16 14.72 4.84
C PHE A 640 -35.45 13.73 5.96
N GLY A 641 -36.66 13.18 5.98
CA GLY A 641 -37.06 12.14 6.94
C GLY A 641 -37.97 11.12 6.30
N GLY A 642 -37.74 9.84 6.55
CA GLY A 642 -38.53 8.78 5.95
C GLY A 642 -38.35 7.40 6.57
N ASN A 643 -38.97 6.40 5.93
CA ASN A 643 -38.89 4.99 6.33
C ASN A 643 -39.25 4.07 5.15
N ALA A 644 -39.10 2.77 5.38
CA ALA A 644 -39.41 1.73 4.39
C ALA A 644 -40.90 1.62 4.01
N ASN A 645 -41.80 2.27 4.76
CA ASN A 645 -43.25 2.22 4.52
C ASN A 645 -43.74 3.34 3.57
N GLY A 646 -42.83 4.00 2.85
CA GLY A 646 -43.17 5.04 1.87
C GLY A 646 -43.30 6.45 2.45
N MET A 647 -42.90 6.68 3.70
CA MET A 647 -42.71 8.04 4.20
C MET A 647 -41.45 8.63 3.59
N ASP A 648 -41.59 9.77 2.94
CA ASP A 648 -40.48 10.49 2.35
C ASP A 648 -40.76 12.00 2.43
N ALA A 649 -40.40 12.60 3.56
CA ALA A 649 -40.59 14.02 3.85
C ALA A 649 -39.32 14.83 3.53
N ILE A 650 -39.50 16.10 3.16
CA ILE A 650 -38.41 17.06 2.89
C ILE A 650 -38.78 18.43 3.45
N ARG A 651 -37.82 19.13 4.06
CA ARG A 651 -38.00 20.43 4.71
C ARG A 651 -36.79 21.32 4.49
N ALA A 652 -36.96 22.34 3.64
CA ALA A 652 -35.91 23.32 3.31
C ALA A 652 -35.83 24.49 4.31
N ASP A 653 -36.82 24.64 5.19
CA ASP A 653 -36.90 25.72 6.18
C ASP A 653 -36.20 25.41 7.51
N LEU A 654 -35.65 24.21 7.66
CA LEU A 654 -34.99 23.76 8.89
C LEU A 654 -33.47 24.04 8.85
N ASP A 655 -32.96 24.48 9.99
CA ASP A 655 -31.53 24.55 10.32
C ASP A 655 -31.15 23.57 11.45
N ARG A 656 -32.16 23.01 12.14
CA ARG A 656 -31.97 22.12 13.29
C ARG A 656 -33.05 21.06 13.32
N TRP A 657 -32.66 19.83 13.63
CA TRP A 657 -33.58 18.73 13.89
C TRP A 657 -33.10 17.87 15.05
N VAL A 658 -33.99 17.68 16.02
CA VAL A 658 -33.80 16.79 17.18
C VAL A 658 -34.74 15.60 17.04
N LEU A 659 -34.19 14.39 17.14
CA LEU A 659 -34.95 13.15 17.28
C LEU A 659 -34.83 12.67 18.73
N PRO A 660 -35.92 12.70 19.53
CA PRO A 660 -35.87 12.26 20.92
C PRO A 660 -35.80 10.73 21.05
N PRO A 661 -35.45 10.20 22.24
CA PRO A 661 -35.42 8.76 22.51
C PRO A 661 -36.69 8.02 22.08
N ILE A 662 -36.55 6.81 21.53
CA ILE A 662 -37.67 5.98 21.04
C ILE A 662 -38.78 5.81 22.10
N ALA A 663 -38.41 5.59 23.36
CA ALA A 663 -39.38 5.43 24.46
C ALA A 663 -40.30 6.67 24.62
N GLN A 664 -39.78 7.88 24.39
CA GLN A 664 -40.55 9.12 24.40
C GLN A 664 -41.41 9.27 23.14
N ARG A 665 -41.04 8.61 22.04
CA ARG A 665 -41.75 8.65 20.75
C ARG A 665 -42.97 7.71 20.71
N LEU A 666 -42.91 6.54 21.36
CA LEU A 666 -43.83 5.44 21.02
C LEU A 666 -44.55 4.75 22.19
N GLY A 667 -44.22 5.03 23.46
CA GLY A 667 -44.87 4.37 24.61
C GLY A 667 -44.81 2.84 24.57
N ARG A 668 -43.96 2.27 23.71
CA ARG A 668 -43.87 0.86 23.34
C ARG A 668 -42.42 0.50 23.00
N PRO A 669 -41.81 -0.50 23.65
CA PRO A 669 -40.42 -0.91 23.41
C PRO A 669 -40.19 -1.61 22.04
N ASP A 670 -41.27 -2.03 21.38
CA ASP A 670 -41.33 -2.96 20.24
C ASP A 670 -41.47 -2.27 18.85
N PHE A 671 -41.34 -0.94 18.78
CA PHE A 671 -41.49 -0.23 17.51
C PHE A 671 -40.14 -0.10 16.77
N GLU A 672 -39.77 -1.15 16.05
CA GLU A 672 -38.54 -1.26 15.26
C GLU A 672 -38.80 -0.89 13.79
N GLN A 673 -38.87 0.41 13.49
CA GLN A 673 -38.75 0.88 12.11
C GLN A 673 -37.54 1.81 12.04
N PRO A 674 -36.49 1.47 11.26
CA PRO A 674 -35.35 2.35 11.05
C PRO A 674 -35.87 3.69 10.52
N THR A 675 -35.67 4.75 11.30
CA THR A 675 -35.94 6.11 10.82
C THR A 675 -34.75 6.50 9.96
N GLN A 676 -34.98 6.84 8.69
CA GLN A 676 -33.96 7.42 7.83
C GLN A 676 -34.10 8.93 7.88
N ALA A 677 -33.05 9.61 8.29
CA ALA A 677 -33.06 11.05 8.45
C ALA A 677 -31.70 11.67 8.18
N GLY A 678 -31.70 12.89 7.67
CA GLY A 678 -30.46 13.60 7.40
C GLY A 678 -30.67 14.89 6.61
N ALA A 679 -29.66 15.28 5.85
CA ALA A 679 -29.74 16.41 4.94
C ALA A 679 -29.34 16.04 3.51
N ILE A 680 -29.92 16.73 2.55
CA ILE A 680 -29.53 16.71 1.15
C ILE A 680 -29.04 18.10 0.76
N VAL A 681 -27.90 18.16 0.06
CA VAL A 681 -27.22 19.41 -0.30
C VAL A 681 -26.79 19.37 -1.76
N ARG A 682 -27.16 20.40 -2.51
CA ARG A 682 -26.80 20.59 -3.92
C ARG A 682 -25.86 21.77 -4.07
N PHE A 683 -24.86 21.59 -4.93
CA PHE A 683 -23.81 22.58 -5.16
C PHE A 683 -23.88 23.15 -6.57
N LYS A 684 -23.50 24.43 -6.69
CA LYS A 684 -23.17 25.01 -7.99
C LYS A 684 -21.83 24.42 -8.47
N PRO A 685 -21.75 23.87 -9.69
CA PRO A 685 -20.48 23.41 -10.25
C PRO A 685 -19.46 24.55 -10.26
N SER A 686 -18.30 24.34 -9.64
CA SER A 686 -17.19 25.29 -9.72
C SER A 686 -16.45 25.11 -11.05
N SER A 687 -16.09 26.23 -11.70
CA SER A 687 -15.24 26.23 -12.90
C SER A 687 -13.86 25.61 -12.63
N ASP A 688 -13.39 25.68 -11.37
CA ASP A 688 -12.04 25.32 -10.99
C ASP A 688 -11.91 23.85 -10.56
N GLN A 689 -13.02 23.17 -10.24
CA GLN A 689 -13.02 21.79 -9.72
C GLN A 689 -13.53 20.73 -10.71
N LYS A 690 -13.85 21.07 -11.97
CA LYS A 690 -14.24 20.11 -13.03
C LYS A 690 -15.26 19.04 -12.59
N GLY A 691 -16.27 19.43 -11.81
CA GLY A 691 -17.30 18.49 -11.32
C GLY A 691 -16.91 17.65 -10.09
N SER A 692 -15.73 17.86 -9.50
CA SER A 692 -15.38 17.33 -8.18
C SER A 692 -15.86 18.24 -7.06
N ILE A 693 -16.23 17.65 -5.93
CA ILE A 693 -16.45 18.34 -4.65
C ILE A 693 -15.60 17.70 -3.55
N ILE A 694 -15.08 18.52 -2.65
CA ILE A 694 -14.30 18.09 -1.50
C ILE A 694 -15.11 18.27 -0.22
N VAL A 695 -15.10 17.27 0.65
CA VAL A 695 -15.75 17.33 1.97
C VAL A 695 -14.69 17.10 3.05
N ARG A 696 -14.67 17.98 4.07
CA ARG A 696 -13.91 17.75 5.30
C ARG A 696 -14.84 17.25 6.38
N ARG A 697 -14.45 16.17 7.06
CA ARG A 697 -15.20 15.64 8.22
C ARG A 697 -14.30 15.44 9.41
N GLY A 698 -14.77 15.81 10.59
CA GLY A 698 -14.17 15.43 11.87
C GLY A 698 -15.10 14.55 12.67
N VAL A 699 -14.52 13.68 13.48
CA VAL A 699 -15.25 12.80 14.40
C VAL A 699 -14.75 12.98 15.84
N SER A 700 -15.59 12.62 16.80
CA SER A 700 -15.27 12.61 18.23
C SER A 700 -16.22 11.67 18.98
N TYR A 701 -15.80 11.18 20.15
CA TYR A 701 -16.69 10.52 21.12
C TYR A 701 -17.10 11.45 22.27
N THR A 702 -16.71 12.74 22.22
CA THR A 702 -16.96 13.71 23.29
C THR A 702 -18.04 14.73 22.93
N SER A 703 -17.87 15.46 21.82
CA SER A 703 -18.85 16.46 21.36
C SER A 703 -18.64 16.88 19.91
N THR A 704 -19.64 17.55 19.32
CA THR A 704 -19.54 18.17 17.99
C THR A 704 -18.47 19.26 17.92
N ASP A 705 -18.27 20.03 18.99
CA ASP A 705 -17.23 21.04 19.08
C ASP A 705 -15.83 20.42 18.99
N VAL A 706 -15.61 19.29 19.68
CA VAL A 706 -14.35 18.55 19.60
C VAL A 706 -14.17 17.97 18.20
N ALA A 707 -15.22 17.40 17.60
CA ALA A 707 -15.18 16.92 16.22
C ALA A 707 -14.78 18.03 15.22
N CYS A 708 -15.34 19.23 15.35
CA CYS A 708 -14.96 20.37 14.52
C CYS A 708 -13.52 20.86 14.79
N LYS A 709 -13.05 20.80 16.04
CA LYS A 709 -11.66 21.13 16.39
C LYS A 709 -10.67 20.13 15.80
N ASN A 710 -10.96 18.83 15.89
CA ASN A 710 -10.14 17.78 15.27
C ASN A 710 -9.99 18.00 13.78
N MET A 711 -11.11 18.19 13.07
CA MET A 711 -11.12 18.50 11.64
C MET A 711 -10.26 19.72 11.30
N LYS A 712 -10.45 20.85 12.01
CA LYS A 712 -9.68 22.09 11.73
C LYS A 712 -8.19 21.95 12.03
N ARG A 713 -7.84 21.21 13.08
CA ARG A 713 -6.44 20.97 13.49
C ARG A 713 -5.73 20.06 12.50
N GLU A 714 -6.38 19.00 12.06
CA GLU A 714 -5.78 17.94 11.25
C GLU A 714 -5.89 18.20 9.74
N LEU A 715 -6.91 18.96 9.30
CA LEU A 715 -7.14 19.34 7.91
C LEU A 715 -7.22 20.87 7.72
N PRO A 716 -6.14 21.61 8.07
CA PRO A 716 -6.10 23.07 7.89
C PRO A 716 -6.09 23.48 6.41
N ASP A 717 -5.51 22.65 5.55
CA ASP A 717 -5.59 22.75 4.09
C ASP A 717 -6.45 21.62 3.50
N THR A 718 -6.89 21.80 2.26
CA THR A 718 -7.75 20.85 1.53
C THR A 718 -7.01 20.15 0.40
N ASP A 719 -5.67 20.13 0.44
CA ASP A 719 -4.87 19.44 -0.56
C ASP A 719 -4.94 17.93 -0.30
N PHE A 720 -5.82 17.27 -1.06
CA PHE A 720 -6.05 15.84 -0.96
C PHE A 720 -4.77 15.01 -1.07
N ASN A 721 -3.87 15.36 -1.99
CA ASN A 721 -2.65 14.61 -2.21
C ASN A 721 -1.66 14.79 -1.05
N LYS A 722 -1.66 15.97 -0.42
CA LYS A 722 -0.84 16.23 0.77
C LYS A 722 -1.29 15.38 1.96
N VAL A 723 -2.60 15.22 2.18
CA VAL A 723 -3.15 14.36 3.24
C VAL A 723 -2.79 12.90 2.99
N VAL A 724 -2.95 12.41 1.75
CA VAL A 724 -2.54 11.05 1.36
C VAL A 724 -1.04 10.84 1.61
N ALA A 725 -0.19 11.79 1.20
CA ALA A 725 1.25 11.70 1.41
C ALA A 725 1.64 11.72 2.90
N ALA A 726 0.96 12.51 3.73
CA ALA A 726 1.19 12.53 5.17
C ALA A 726 0.79 11.21 5.84
N SER A 727 -0.37 10.64 5.46
CA SER A 727 -0.81 9.32 5.93
C SER A 727 0.17 8.22 5.51
N ASN A 728 0.59 8.23 4.25
CA ASN A 728 1.58 7.27 3.73
C ASN A 728 2.92 7.36 4.48
N ALA A 729 3.40 8.55 4.82
CA ALA A 729 4.62 8.73 5.61
C ALA A 729 4.52 8.10 7.02
N MET A 730 3.34 8.15 7.65
CA MET A 730 3.09 7.45 8.92
C MET A 730 3.13 5.93 8.74
N TRP A 731 2.61 5.42 7.63
CA TRP A 731 2.70 4.01 7.30
C TRP A 731 4.13 3.55 7.02
N GLU A 732 4.94 4.33 6.33
CA GLU A 732 6.37 4.04 6.11
C GLU A 732 7.14 3.92 7.43
N ASP A 733 6.83 4.75 8.43
CA ASP A 733 7.42 4.63 9.78
C ASP A 733 7.07 3.29 10.44
N LYS A 734 5.81 2.87 10.38
CA LYS A 734 5.35 1.60 10.99
C LYS A 734 5.85 0.38 10.24
N LEU A 735 5.76 0.36 8.92
CA LEU A 735 6.30 -0.74 8.12
C LEU A 735 7.83 -0.82 8.23
N GLY A 736 8.50 0.32 8.41
CA GLY A 736 9.96 0.42 8.57
C GLY A 736 10.52 -0.11 9.89
N ARG A 737 9.66 -0.55 10.82
CA ARG A 737 10.04 -1.26 12.06
C ARG A 737 10.64 -2.63 11.77
N ILE A 738 10.27 -3.24 10.66
CA ILE A 738 10.91 -4.44 10.14
C ILE A 738 11.30 -4.22 8.68
N VAL A 739 12.60 -4.24 8.41
CA VAL A 739 13.14 -4.07 7.06
C VAL A 739 13.64 -5.43 6.57
N LEU A 740 12.98 -5.98 5.55
CA LEU A 740 13.39 -7.26 4.97
C LEU A 740 14.64 -7.10 4.09
N SER A 741 15.44 -8.16 3.99
CA SER A 741 16.59 -8.18 3.09
C SER A 741 16.17 -8.02 1.62
N ASP A 742 16.98 -7.33 0.81
CA ASP A 742 16.67 -6.99 -0.59
C ASP A 742 16.47 -8.22 -1.49
N ASP A 743 17.07 -9.36 -1.12
CA ASP A 743 16.95 -10.65 -1.79
C ASP A 743 15.70 -11.46 -1.38
N THR A 744 14.85 -10.91 -0.49
CA THR A 744 13.54 -11.48 -0.18
C THR A 744 12.64 -11.48 -1.41
N THR A 745 12.04 -12.63 -1.72
CA THR A 745 11.16 -12.80 -2.89
C THR A 745 9.94 -11.88 -2.81
N ASP A 746 9.47 -11.38 -3.96
CA ASP A 746 8.34 -10.45 -4.03
C ASP A 746 7.04 -10.99 -3.40
N PRO A 747 6.64 -12.27 -3.59
CA PRO A 747 5.45 -12.82 -2.94
C PRO A 747 5.55 -12.80 -1.41
N ILE A 748 6.69 -13.20 -0.84
CA ILE A 748 6.89 -13.19 0.61
C ILE A 748 6.95 -11.76 1.15
N ARG A 749 7.62 -10.86 0.44
CA ARG A 749 7.69 -9.43 0.80
C ARG A 749 6.31 -8.80 0.87
N LYS A 750 5.47 -9.02 -0.14
CA LYS A 750 4.09 -8.52 -0.16
C LYS A 750 3.23 -9.16 0.91
N LEU A 751 3.35 -10.48 1.09
CA LEU A 751 2.60 -11.21 2.12
C LEU A 751 2.95 -10.68 3.52
N PHE A 752 4.23 -10.48 3.79
CA PHE A 752 4.73 -9.90 5.03
C PHE A 752 4.20 -8.49 5.26
N TYR A 753 4.43 -7.54 4.34
CA TYR A 753 4.02 -6.15 4.55
C TYR A 753 2.50 -5.96 4.55
N THR A 754 1.75 -6.79 3.82
CA THR A 754 0.28 -6.82 3.91
C THR A 754 -0.20 -7.31 5.27
N SER A 755 0.42 -8.35 5.82
CA SER A 755 0.09 -8.81 7.18
C SER A 755 0.49 -7.78 8.23
N PHE A 756 1.71 -7.25 8.14
CA PHE A 756 2.24 -6.28 9.09
C PHE A 756 1.49 -4.94 9.06
N TYR A 757 0.98 -4.49 7.91
CA TYR A 757 0.08 -3.34 7.82
C TYR A 757 -1.16 -3.51 8.72
N ARG A 758 -1.78 -4.68 8.69
CA ARG A 758 -3.03 -4.94 9.42
C ARG A 758 -2.85 -4.89 10.94
N THR A 759 -1.64 -5.20 11.45
CA THR A 759 -1.32 -5.11 12.90
C THR A 759 -1.31 -3.69 13.46
N PHE A 760 -1.44 -2.67 12.60
CA PHE A 760 -1.55 -1.27 13.00
C PHE A 760 -2.92 -0.66 12.67
N LEU A 761 -3.91 -1.45 12.23
CA LEU A 761 -5.26 -0.93 12.03
C LEU A 761 -6.02 -0.81 13.36
N SER A 762 -5.86 -1.80 14.24
CA SER A 762 -6.53 -1.86 15.54
C SER A 762 -5.49 -1.92 16.67
N PRO A 763 -5.80 -1.39 17.88
CA PRO A 763 -7.01 -0.66 18.25
C PRO A 763 -7.03 0.82 17.78
N ASN A 764 -8.15 1.51 18.01
CA ASN A 764 -8.43 2.85 17.52
C ASN A 764 -7.97 3.90 18.56
N ASN A 765 -6.96 4.70 18.24
CA ASN A 765 -6.48 5.74 19.14
C ASN A 765 -7.41 6.96 19.15
N ALA A 766 -8.11 7.16 20.26
CA ALA A 766 -8.98 8.31 20.51
C ALA A 766 -8.48 9.12 21.73
N THR A 767 -7.17 9.16 21.95
CA THR A 767 -6.55 9.97 23.01
C THR A 767 -6.93 11.45 22.87
N GLY A 768 -7.34 12.07 23.98
CA GLY A 768 -7.89 13.43 24.00
C GLY A 768 -9.32 13.56 23.44
N ASN A 769 -9.97 12.44 23.09
CA ASN A 769 -11.31 12.35 22.52
C ASN A 769 -12.17 11.29 23.22
N ALA A 770 -11.79 10.88 24.42
CA ALA A 770 -12.43 9.78 25.13
C ALA A 770 -13.88 10.14 25.52
N PRO A 771 -14.81 9.17 25.51
CA PRO A 771 -16.18 9.35 25.99
C PRO A 771 -16.25 9.27 27.52
N PRO A 772 -17.39 9.63 28.15
CA PRO A 772 -17.63 9.32 29.57
C PRO A 772 -17.47 7.81 29.84
N PRO A 773 -16.92 7.39 31.01
CA PRO A 773 -16.44 8.21 32.13
C PRO A 773 -15.01 8.75 31.99
N TYR A 774 -14.40 8.68 30.81
CA TYR A 774 -12.99 9.00 30.55
C TYR A 774 -12.74 10.45 30.08
N THR A 775 -13.75 11.32 30.08
CA THR A 775 -13.64 12.67 29.49
C THR A 775 -12.58 13.57 30.13
N ASP A 776 -12.22 13.32 31.39
CA ASP A 776 -11.21 14.05 32.16
C ASP A 776 -9.89 13.27 32.30
N THR A 777 -9.72 12.15 31.59
CA THR A 777 -8.50 11.35 31.70
C THR A 777 -7.29 12.02 31.05
N SER A 778 -6.15 11.94 31.74
CA SER A 778 -4.84 12.30 31.17
C SER A 778 -4.12 11.11 30.54
N HIS A 779 -4.69 9.90 30.65
CA HIS A 779 -4.13 8.67 30.12
C HIS A 779 -4.49 8.49 28.63
N PRO A 780 -3.72 7.71 27.87
CA PRO A 780 -4.11 7.32 26.52
C PRO A 780 -5.45 6.57 26.52
N TYR A 781 -6.24 6.77 25.47
CA TYR A 781 -7.52 6.08 25.30
C TYR A 781 -7.60 5.44 23.92
N PHE A 782 -7.75 4.12 23.92
CA PHE A 782 -7.96 3.30 22.73
C PHE A 782 -9.32 2.58 22.82
N ASP A 783 -10.05 2.58 21.70
CA ASP A 783 -11.26 1.78 21.51
C ASP A 783 -11.03 0.70 20.44
N GLY A 784 -12.02 -0.16 20.17
CA GLY A 784 -11.82 -1.29 19.27
C GLY A 784 -10.87 -2.32 19.91
N LEU A 785 -10.94 -2.49 21.23
CA LEU A 785 -10.37 -3.64 21.93
C LEU A 785 -11.36 -4.80 21.78
N TYR A 786 -11.64 -5.20 20.54
CA TYR A 786 -12.68 -6.15 20.11
C TYR A 786 -12.30 -7.59 20.50
N CYS A 787 -12.19 -7.76 21.81
CA CYS A 787 -11.73 -8.88 22.61
C CYS A 787 -10.20 -9.10 22.71
N SER A 788 -9.75 -9.10 23.96
CA SER A 788 -8.38 -9.39 24.35
C SER A 788 -8.01 -10.85 24.11
N TRP A 789 -9.02 -11.73 24.01
CA TRP A 789 -8.87 -13.15 23.75
C TRP A 789 -8.02 -13.35 22.49
N ASP A 790 -8.35 -12.75 21.37
CA ASP A 790 -7.60 -12.97 20.12
C ASP A 790 -6.17 -12.43 20.21
N THR A 791 -6.05 -11.19 20.70
CA THR A 791 -4.86 -10.38 20.53
C THR A 791 -3.72 -10.68 21.51
N TYR A 792 -4.00 -11.24 22.71
CA TYR A 792 -2.92 -11.56 23.67
C TYR A 792 -1.95 -12.62 23.14
N ARG A 793 -2.43 -13.47 22.22
CA ARG A 793 -1.69 -14.64 21.71
C ARG A 793 -0.48 -14.23 20.88
N THR A 794 -0.66 -13.30 19.95
CA THR A 794 0.39 -12.96 18.96
C THR A 794 0.55 -11.46 18.70
N LEU A 795 -0.52 -10.66 18.80
CA LEU A 795 -0.46 -9.23 18.51
C LEU A 795 0.35 -8.47 19.55
N PHE A 796 -0.02 -8.58 20.84
CA PHE A 796 0.70 -7.88 21.90
C PHE A 796 2.18 -8.31 22.00
N PRO A 797 2.53 -9.60 21.87
CA PRO A 797 3.93 -10.01 21.72
C PRO A 797 4.63 -9.37 20.50
N LEU A 798 3.95 -9.22 19.35
CA LEU A 798 4.52 -8.56 18.17
C LEU A 798 4.70 -7.05 18.38
N MET A 799 3.76 -6.39 19.07
CA MET A 799 3.90 -5.00 19.46
C MET A 799 5.04 -4.82 20.45
N ALA A 800 5.25 -5.77 21.37
CA ALA A 800 6.42 -5.78 22.23
C ALA A 800 7.71 -5.83 21.40
N LEU A 801 7.76 -6.61 20.31
CA LEU A 801 8.92 -6.68 19.42
C LEU A 801 9.15 -5.36 18.64
N THR A 802 8.09 -4.74 18.12
CA THR A 802 8.20 -3.70 17.07
C THR A 802 7.82 -2.29 17.51
N SER A 803 6.87 -2.16 18.45
CA SER A 803 6.14 -0.91 18.74
C SER A 803 5.84 -0.76 20.25
N PRO A 804 6.88 -0.74 21.10
CA PRO A 804 6.70 -0.81 22.54
C PRO A 804 6.06 0.44 23.16
N ARG A 805 6.14 1.61 22.52
CA ARG A 805 5.47 2.83 23.00
C ARG A 805 3.98 2.77 22.79
N GLU A 806 3.55 2.32 21.61
CA GLU A 806 2.13 2.09 21.33
C GLU A 806 1.57 0.99 22.22
N MET A 807 2.32 -0.10 22.42
CA MET A 807 1.95 -1.13 23.38
C MET A 807 1.76 -0.55 24.79
N ALA A 808 2.70 0.28 25.26
CA ALA A 808 2.62 0.94 26.56
C ALA A 808 1.38 1.83 26.70
N GLN A 809 1.04 2.59 25.66
CA GLN A 809 -0.16 3.43 25.65
C GLN A 809 -1.45 2.61 25.69
N ILE A 810 -1.53 1.55 24.89
CA ILE A 810 -2.70 0.66 24.88
C ILE A 810 -2.83 -0.05 26.23
N VAL A 811 -1.75 -0.58 26.81
CA VAL A 811 -1.81 -1.23 28.12
C VAL A 811 -2.19 -0.22 29.21
N ASP A 812 -1.75 1.04 29.16
CA ASP A 812 -2.23 2.07 30.10
C ASP A 812 -3.73 2.39 29.90
N THR A 813 -4.30 2.21 28.70
CA THR A 813 -5.77 2.21 28.51
C THR A 813 -6.45 1.06 29.26
N TYR A 814 -5.83 -0.12 29.34
CA TYR A 814 -6.36 -1.20 30.18
C TYR A 814 -6.35 -0.81 31.66
N ILE A 815 -5.25 -0.19 32.13
CA ILE A 815 -5.13 0.27 33.52
C ILE A 815 -6.10 1.42 33.82
N ASP A 816 -6.31 2.34 32.88
CA ASP A 816 -7.32 3.40 33.05
C ASP A 816 -8.74 2.83 33.07
N GLY A 817 -9.00 1.75 32.32
CA GLY A 817 -10.23 0.96 32.46
C GLY A 817 -10.46 0.48 33.90
N TYR A 818 -9.44 -0.08 34.53
CA TYR A 818 -9.49 -0.44 35.95
C TYR A 818 -9.72 0.78 36.86
N ARG A 819 -9.00 1.90 36.63
CA ARG A 819 -9.15 3.12 37.44
C ARG A 819 -10.57 3.70 37.36
N ARG A 820 -11.22 3.61 36.21
CA ARG A 820 -12.52 4.27 35.93
C ARG A 820 -13.72 3.36 36.13
N GLU A 821 -13.59 2.08 35.80
CA GLU A 821 -14.69 1.12 35.77
C GLU A 821 -14.48 -0.06 36.75
N GLY A 822 -13.31 -0.17 37.38
CA GLY A 822 -12.99 -1.17 38.40
C GLY A 822 -12.40 -2.48 37.87
N TRP A 823 -12.37 -2.69 36.55
CA TRP A 823 -11.88 -3.91 35.89
C TRP A 823 -11.05 -3.57 34.65
N LEU A 824 -10.11 -4.43 34.26
CA LEU A 824 -9.50 -4.30 32.94
C LEU A 824 -10.56 -4.52 31.85
N PRO A 825 -10.50 -3.79 30.73
CA PRO A 825 -11.41 -4.02 29.61
C PRO A 825 -11.07 -5.35 28.94
N GLU A 826 -11.92 -6.35 29.09
CA GLU A 826 -11.73 -7.63 28.41
C GLU A 826 -12.09 -7.55 26.93
N CYS A 827 -13.30 -7.08 26.66
CA CYS A 827 -13.75 -6.65 25.34
C CYS A 827 -14.31 -5.23 25.48
N ARG A 828 -13.90 -4.32 24.60
CA ARG A 828 -14.50 -2.99 24.46
C ARG A 828 -14.79 -2.73 22.99
N ALA A 829 -16.08 -2.66 22.67
CA ALA A 829 -16.59 -2.40 21.34
C ALA A 829 -17.46 -1.15 21.40
N ASN A 830 -17.28 -0.24 20.45
CA ASN A 830 -18.00 1.03 20.40
C ASN A 830 -17.94 1.83 21.71
N ASN A 831 -16.80 1.85 22.39
CA ASN A 831 -16.56 2.53 23.67
C ASN A 831 -17.27 1.95 24.90
N VAL A 832 -17.95 0.82 24.78
CA VAL A 832 -18.66 0.17 25.90
C VAL A 832 -18.18 -1.28 26.08
N LYS A 833 -18.48 -1.86 27.24
CA LYS A 833 -18.09 -3.24 27.56
C LYS A 833 -18.73 -4.23 26.57
N GLY A 834 -17.93 -5.16 26.05
CA GLY A 834 -18.38 -6.27 25.20
C GLY A 834 -18.45 -7.59 25.95
N TYR A 835 -18.94 -8.66 25.31
CA TYR A 835 -19.00 -9.97 25.94
C TYR A 835 -17.61 -10.61 26.06
N VAL A 836 -17.22 -11.00 27.27
CA VAL A 836 -16.03 -11.82 27.53
C VAL A 836 -16.15 -13.14 26.76
N GLN A 837 -15.13 -13.46 25.97
CA GLN A 837 -15.03 -14.68 25.17
C GLN A 837 -14.46 -15.86 26.00
N GLY A 838 -13.25 -16.34 25.69
CA GLY A 838 -12.70 -17.54 26.33
C GLY A 838 -12.24 -17.36 27.78
N GLY A 839 -11.69 -16.21 28.17
CA GLY A 839 -11.14 -15.97 29.51
C GLY A 839 -11.01 -14.48 29.83
N ASN A 840 -10.28 -14.15 30.89
CA ASN A 840 -9.94 -12.76 31.23
C ASN A 840 -8.55 -12.41 30.67
N ASN A 841 -8.51 -12.19 29.36
CA ASN A 841 -7.28 -12.09 28.58
C ASN A 841 -6.64 -10.69 28.60
N GLY A 842 -7.23 -9.71 29.30
CA GLY A 842 -6.54 -8.47 29.67
C GLY A 842 -5.34 -8.72 30.59
N VAL A 843 -5.43 -9.73 31.46
CA VAL A 843 -4.34 -10.12 32.38
C VAL A 843 -3.06 -10.57 31.66
N PRO A 844 -3.07 -11.55 30.74
CA PRO A 844 -1.86 -11.93 30.01
C PRO A 844 -1.27 -10.79 29.18
N ILE A 845 -2.07 -9.83 28.67
CA ILE A 845 -1.57 -8.64 27.98
C ILE A 845 -0.77 -7.74 28.93
N VAL A 846 -1.35 -7.39 30.08
CA VAL A 846 -0.68 -6.54 31.09
C VAL A 846 0.57 -7.24 31.63
N ALA A 847 0.49 -8.56 31.87
CA ALA A 847 1.63 -9.35 32.31
C ALA A 847 2.77 -9.39 31.29
N ASP A 848 2.47 -9.60 30.00
CA ASP A 848 3.47 -9.63 28.93
C ASP A 848 4.23 -8.30 28.84
N PHE A 849 3.51 -7.18 28.95
CA PHE A 849 4.11 -5.87 29.04
C PHE A 849 5.03 -5.73 30.26
N ILE A 850 4.58 -6.12 31.46
CA ILE A 850 5.38 -6.07 32.68
C ILE A 850 6.67 -6.90 32.52
N VAL A 851 6.56 -8.15 32.05
CA VAL A 851 7.71 -9.07 31.92
C VAL A 851 8.79 -8.50 30.99
N LYS A 852 8.37 -7.86 29.89
CA LYS A 852 9.30 -7.34 28.86
C LYS A 852 9.77 -5.91 29.11
N TYR A 853 8.97 -5.08 29.78
CA TYR A 853 9.16 -3.62 29.84
C TYR A 853 9.07 -2.97 31.22
N ALA A 854 8.89 -3.72 32.32
CA ALA A 854 8.87 -3.12 33.66
C ALA A 854 10.16 -2.34 33.99
N ASP A 855 11.33 -2.82 33.53
CA ASP A 855 12.62 -2.14 33.72
C ASP A 855 12.74 -0.83 32.90
N GLN A 856 11.77 -0.56 32.03
CA GLN A 856 11.71 0.58 31.10
C GLN A 856 10.54 1.50 31.42
N ALA A 857 9.78 1.21 32.49
CA ALA A 857 8.59 1.97 32.91
C ALA A 857 8.89 3.47 33.08
N ASP A 858 10.04 3.81 33.66
CA ASP A 858 10.46 5.21 33.84
C ASP A 858 10.61 5.97 32.50
N LYS A 859 11.15 5.31 31.47
CA LYS A 859 11.29 5.88 30.11
C LYS A 859 9.95 6.05 29.41
N LEU A 860 8.93 5.34 29.88
CA LEU A 860 7.57 5.33 29.36
C LEU A 860 6.62 6.19 30.21
N GLY A 861 7.08 6.72 31.34
CA GLY A 861 6.25 7.52 32.25
C GLY A 861 5.16 6.70 32.97
N LEU A 862 5.36 5.40 33.15
CA LEU A 862 4.38 4.48 33.72
C LEU A 862 4.64 4.16 35.18
N LYS A 863 3.55 3.95 35.94
CA LYS A 863 3.60 3.55 37.35
C LYS A 863 3.23 2.07 37.50
N MET A 864 4.24 1.22 37.67
CA MET A 864 4.03 -0.24 37.73
C MET A 864 3.18 -0.70 38.93
N ASP A 865 3.09 0.09 40.00
CA ASP A 865 2.21 -0.22 41.13
C ASP A 865 0.73 -0.29 40.72
N ASP A 866 0.28 0.61 39.84
CA ASP A 866 -1.10 0.59 39.34
C ASP A 866 -1.35 -0.61 38.43
N PHE A 867 -0.35 -0.96 37.61
CA PHE A 867 -0.39 -2.12 36.72
C PHE A 867 -0.53 -3.41 37.53
N TRP A 868 0.27 -3.56 38.60
CA TRP A 868 0.17 -4.70 39.51
C TRP A 868 -1.17 -4.77 40.22
N LYS A 869 -1.67 -3.64 40.76
CA LYS A 869 -2.97 -3.59 41.44
C LYS A 869 -4.12 -4.00 40.52
N ALA A 870 -4.16 -3.45 39.32
CA ALA A 870 -5.19 -3.74 38.34
C ALA A 870 -5.15 -5.21 37.89
N LEU A 871 -3.96 -5.72 37.53
CA LEU A 871 -3.77 -7.11 37.15
C LEU A 871 -4.19 -8.06 38.28
N LYS A 872 -3.73 -7.81 39.51
CA LYS A 872 -4.04 -8.64 40.67
C LYS A 872 -5.55 -8.64 40.96
N HIS A 873 -6.19 -7.48 40.88
CA HIS A 873 -7.62 -7.34 41.11
C HIS A 873 -8.42 -8.23 40.15
N ASP A 874 -8.13 -8.17 38.85
CA ASP A 874 -8.83 -8.96 37.84
C ASP A 874 -8.60 -10.47 37.96
N VAL A 875 -7.55 -10.87 38.66
CA VAL A 875 -7.19 -12.27 38.91
C VAL A 875 -7.87 -12.83 40.15
N ASP A 876 -8.03 -12.02 41.19
CA ASP A 876 -8.42 -12.49 42.54
C ASP A 876 -9.84 -12.12 42.95
N GLU A 877 -10.38 -11.03 42.44
CA GLU A 877 -11.70 -10.53 42.84
C GLU A 877 -12.81 -11.07 41.93
N ALA A 878 -14.01 -11.20 42.47
CA ALA A 878 -15.20 -11.58 41.70
C ALA A 878 -15.87 -10.32 41.10
N PRO A 879 -16.16 -10.29 39.79
CA PRO A 879 -16.89 -9.20 39.16
C PRO A 879 -18.35 -9.22 39.57
N PRO A 880 -19.09 -8.10 39.47
CA PRO A 880 -20.55 -8.13 39.53
C PRO A 880 -21.15 -9.05 38.46
N ASN A 881 -20.58 -9.05 37.24
CA ASN A 881 -21.03 -9.90 36.15
C ASN A 881 -19.89 -10.38 35.25
N TRP A 882 -19.63 -11.69 35.22
CA TRP A 882 -18.54 -12.30 34.43
C TRP A 882 -18.81 -12.43 32.92
N ASP A 883 -19.94 -11.94 32.43
CA ASP A 883 -20.24 -11.94 30.99
C ASP A 883 -19.49 -10.84 30.25
N TYR A 884 -19.05 -9.79 30.91
CA TYR A 884 -18.38 -8.64 30.26
C TYR A 884 -17.19 -8.06 31.04
N GLU A 885 -16.82 -8.62 32.20
CA GLU A 885 -15.64 -8.22 32.97
C GLU A 885 -15.17 -9.32 33.93
N GLY A 886 -13.88 -9.34 34.28
CA GLY A 886 -13.33 -10.19 35.35
C GLY A 886 -13.50 -11.71 35.17
N ARG A 887 -13.51 -12.43 36.30
CA ARG A 887 -13.51 -13.90 36.36
C ARG A 887 -14.67 -14.47 37.17
N ARG A 888 -15.20 -15.63 36.76
CA ARG A 888 -16.01 -16.48 37.65
C ARG A 888 -15.13 -17.18 38.69
N ILE A 889 -14.58 -16.40 39.64
CA ILE A 889 -13.44 -16.82 40.47
C ILE A 889 -13.82 -17.66 41.69
N GLU A 890 -15.03 -17.52 42.24
CA GLU A 890 -15.44 -18.20 43.48
C GLU A 890 -15.33 -19.73 43.37
N THR A 891 -15.98 -20.31 42.35
CA THR A 891 -15.88 -21.75 42.09
C THR A 891 -14.45 -22.17 41.78
N TYR A 892 -13.73 -21.37 41.00
CA TYR A 892 -12.36 -21.65 40.60
C TYR A 892 -11.41 -21.71 41.80
N ASN A 893 -11.51 -20.77 42.74
CA ASN A 893 -10.72 -20.76 43.97
C ASN A 893 -11.08 -21.92 44.92
N LYS A 894 -12.36 -22.30 44.98
CA LYS A 894 -12.83 -23.36 45.89
C LYS A 894 -12.39 -24.76 45.47
N ILE A 895 -12.48 -25.08 44.17
CA ILE A 895 -12.28 -26.46 43.67
C ILE A 895 -11.25 -26.58 42.53
N GLY A 896 -10.65 -25.49 42.07
CA GLY A 896 -9.61 -25.48 41.05
C GLY A 896 -10.12 -25.60 39.60
N TYR A 897 -11.41 -25.41 39.35
CA TYR A 897 -12.00 -25.33 38.01
C TYR A 897 -13.37 -24.66 38.12
N ILE A 898 -13.92 -24.22 37.00
CA ILE A 898 -15.27 -23.68 36.92
C ILE A 898 -16.24 -24.84 36.79
N ALA A 899 -17.06 -25.07 37.82
CA ALA A 899 -18.12 -26.06 37.76
C ALA A 899 -19.37 -25.51 37.05
N TYR A 900 -19.99 -26.33 36.20
CA TYR A 900 -21.21 -25.98 35.47
C TYR A 900 -22.41 -25.73 36.41
N ASP A 901 -22.60 -26.60 37.39
CA ASP A 901 -23.74 -26.60 38.32
C ASP A 901 -23.49 -25.81 39.62
N TYR A 902 -22.35 -25.12 39.74
CA TYR A 902 -22.06 -24.29 40.89
C TYR A 902 -22.97 -23.05 40.96
N LEU A 903 -23.56 -22.79 42.12
CA LEU A 903 -24.31 -21.55 42.37
C LEU A 903 -23.36 -20.50 42.97
N ASP A 904 -23.01 -19.49 42.18
CA ASP A 904 -22.25 -18.34 42.68
C ASP A 904 -23.20 -17.36 43.39
N THR A 905 -22.85 -16.97 44.62
CA THR A 905 -23.64 -16.05 45.44
C THR A 905 -23.09 -14.62 45.42
N THR A 906 -21.94 -14.39 44.79
CA THR A 906 -21.24 -13.10 44.77
C THR A 906 -21.27 -12.45 43.39
N SER A 907 -21.34 -13.25 42.34
CA SER A 907 -21.31 -12.82 40.95
C SER A 907 -22.37 -13.53 40.11
N VAL A 908 -22.74 -12.94 38.98
CA VAL A 908 -23.71 -13.51 38.03
C VAL A 908 -23.17 -13.54 36.60
N GLY A 909 -23.80 -14.35 35.75
CA GLY A 909 -23.50 -14.39 34.32
C GLY A 909 -23.89 -15.73 33.71
N GLN A 910 -23.59 -15.91 32.42
CA GLN A 910 -23.92 -17.10 31.66
C GLN A 910 -23.12 -18.33 32.13
N ARG A 911 -23.82 -19.46 32.22
CA ARG A 911 -23.25 -20.79 32.48
C ARG A 911 -22.89 -21.45 31.15
N SER A 912 -21.81 -20.97 30.56
CA SER A 912 -21.24 -21.51 29.33
C SER A 912 -19.71 -21.52 29.41
N ARG A 913 -19.07 -22.37 28.59
CA ARG A 913 -17.62 -22.33 28.33
C ARG A 913 -16.77 -22.63 29.56
N GLU A 914 -17.29 -23.39 30.51
CA GLU A 914 -16.65 -23.61 31.81
C GLU A 914 -15.27 -24.28 31.68
N ALA A 915 -15.12 -25.24 30.77
CA ALA A 915 -13.88 -25.96 30.60
C ALA A 915 -12.80 -25.08 29.96
N SER A 916 -13.12 -24.39 28.86
CA SER A 916 -12.17 -23.46 28.21
C SER A 916 -11.79 -22.30 29.13
N ARG A 917 -12.76 -21.70 29.84
CA ARG A 917 -12.48 -20.64 30.83
C ARG A 917 -11.56 -21.12 31.95
N SER A 918 -11.73 -22.36 32.45
CA SER A 918 -10.86 -22.92 33.49
C SER A 918 -9.41 -23.02 33.02
N LEU A 919 -9.20 -23.46 31.78
CA LEU A 919 -7.88 -23.57 31.15
C LEU A 919 -7.25 -22.18 30.92
N GLU A 920 -8.05 -21.20 30.48
CA GLU A 920 -7.54 -19.85 30.25
C GLU A 920 -7.30 -19.05 31.54
N TYR A 921 -8.10 -19.26 32.59
CA TYR A 921 -7.81 -18.71 33.92
C TYR A 921 -6.52 -19.29 34.49
N ALA A 922 -6.26 -20.58 34.25
CA ALA A 922 -5.01 -21.21 34.62
C ALA A 922 -3.80 -20.54 33.91
N PHE A 923 -3.93 -20.22 32.62
CA PHE A 923 -2.90 -19.43 31.93
C PHE A 923 -2.78 -18.00 32.47
N GLY A 924 -3.90 -17.34 32.78
CA GLY A 924 -3.91 -16.01 33.39
C GLY A 924 -3.26 -15.99 34.78
N ASP A 925 -3.38 -17.06 35.57
CA ASP A 925 -2.65 -17.21 36.83
C ASP A 925 -1.14 -17.34 36.60
N PHE A 926 -0.72 -18.14 35.62
CA PHE A 926 0.69 -18.19 35.23
C PHE A 926 1.21 -16.78 34.87
N ALA A 927 0.44 -16.04 34.07
CA ALA A 927 0.78 -14.68 33.67
C ALA A 927 0.92 -13.74 34.88
N ALA A 928 0.02 -13.83 35.87
CA ALA A 928 0.11 -13.09 37.12
C ALA A 928 1.35 -13.45 37.95
N GLY A 929 1.69 -14.74 38.02
CA GLY A 929 2.92 -15.21 38.67
C GLY A 929 4.18 -14.67 37.99
N MET A 930 4.21 -14.63 36.66
CA MET A 930 5.32 -14.06 35.89
C MET A 930 5.43 -12.54 36.09
N ALA A 931 4.32 -11.82 36.07
CA ALA A 931 4.30 -10.39 36.37
C ALA A 931 4.80 -10.09 37.79
N ALA A 932 4.37 -10.87 38.79
CA ALA A 932 4.84 -10.75 40.17
C ALA A 932 6.37 -10.92 40.26
N ARG A 933 6.93 -11.95 39.60
CA ARG A 933 8.38 -12.15 39.58
C ARG A 933 9.11 -11.02 38.86
N ALA A 934 8.60 -10.53 37.73
CA ALA A 934 9.20 -9.43 36.98
C ALA A 934 9.24 -8.12 37.78
N LEU A 935 8.22 -7.88 38.61
CA LEU A 935 8.16 -6.78 39.56
C LEU A 935 8.93 -7.05 40.88
N LYS A 936 9.69 -8.14 40.94
CA LYS A 936 10.52 -8.52 42.10
C LYS A 936 9.71 -8.70 43.39
N GLN A 937 8.44 -9.08 43.27
CA GLN A 937 7.61 -9.50 44.41
C GLN A 937 8.20 -10.78 45.03
N PRO A 938 8.05 -10.99 46.35
CA PRO A 938 8.56 -12.20 46.99
C PRO A 938 7.85 -13.45 46.47
N ALA A 939 8.53 -14.60 46.54
CA ALA A 939 8.00 -15.88 46.09
C ALA A 939 6.64 -16.25 46.72
N SER A 940 6.39 -15.79 47.96
CA SER A 940 5.08 -15.95 48.63
C SER A 940 3.90 -15.30 47.90
N VAL A 941 4.16 -14.37 46.98
CA VAL A 941 3.14 -13.74 46.11
C VAL A 941 3.04 -14.49 44.78
N SER A 942 4.16 -14.88 44.15
CA SER A 942 4.14 -15.53 42.82
C SER A 942 3.77 -17.01 42.87
N ASP A 943 4.25 -17.75 43.87
CA ASP A 943 4.12 -19.22 43.94
C ASP A 943 2.67 -19.70 44.06
N PRO A 944 1.75 -19.01 44.80
CA PRO A 944 0.34 -19.36 44.79
C PRO A 944 -0.28 -19.30 43.39
N TYR A 945 0.07 -18.30 42.58
CA TYR A 945 -0.41 -18.20 41.21
C TYR A 945 0.14 -19.32 40.32
N PHE A 946 1.42 -19.64 40.42
CA PHE A 946 1.99 -20.79 39.69
C PHE A 946 1.32 -22.11 40.10
N LYS A 947 1.07 -22.31 41.40
CA LYS A 947 0.35 -23.50 41.86
C LYS A 947 -1.09 -23.54 41.31
N ARG A 948 -1.82 -22.44 41.35
CA ARG A 948 -3.20 -22.35 40.82
C ARG A 948 -3.24 -22.53 39.30
N SER A 949 -2.21 -22.07 38.59
CA SER A 949 -2.05 -22.27 37.13
C SER A 949 -1.94 -23.74 36.71
N LEU A 950 -1.60 -24.67 37.60
CA LEU A 950 -1.60 -26.11 37.30
C LEU A 950 -3.00 -26.74 37.35
N SER A 951 -4.03 -25.97 37.71
CA SER A 951 -5.40 -26.47 37.85
C SER A 951 -6.09 -26.76 36.51
N TYR A 952 -5.50 -26.38 35.37
CA TYR A 952 -5.98 -26.78 34.03
C TYR A 952 -6.19 -28.30 33.91
N ARG A 953 -5.40 -29.09 34.65
CA ARG A 953 -5.47 -30.56 34.73
C ARG A 953 -6.82 -31.05 35.24
N ASN A 954 -7.55 -30.25 36.01
CA ASN A 954 -8.81 -30.63 36.63
C ASN A 954 -9.95 -30.83 35.63
N ASN A 955 -9.83 -30.32 34.40
CA ASN A 955 -10.85 -30.50 33.36
C ASN A 955 -10.60 -31.71 32.45
N PHE A 956 -9.53 -32.48 32.65
CA PHE A 956 -9.24 -33.67 31.85
C PHE A 956 -10.05 -34.88 32.34
N ASN A 957 -10.97 -35.34 31.50
CA ASN A 957 -11.71 -36.58 31.71
C ASN A 957 -10.92 -37.77 31.14
N HIS A 958 -10.41 -38.60 32.04
CA HIS A 958 -9.55 -39.74 31.67
C HIS A 958 -10.30 -40.91 31.01
N ILE A 959 -11.62 -40.97 31.16
CA ILE A 959 -12.47 -42.02 30.55
C ILE A 959 -12.93 -41.61 29.16
N LEU A 960 -12.86 -40.31 28.83
CA LEU A 960 -13.27 -39.82 27.52
C LEU A 960 -12.26 -40.22 26.45
N GLN A 961 -12.74 -40.84 25.38
CA GLN A 961 -11.94 -41.35 24.27
C GLN A 961 -12.48 -40.87 22.92
N SER A 962 -11.58 -40.64 21.97
CA SER A 962 -11.90 -40.32 20.58
C SER A 962 -10.72 -40.72 19.69
N ASP A 963 -11.01 -41.36 18.56
CA ASP A 963 -10.05 -41.85 17.57
C ASP A 963 -8.84 -42.61 18.16
N GLY A 964 -9.07 -43.43 19.19
CA GLY A 964 -8.01 -44.22 19.84
C GLY A 964 -7.15 -43.46 20.86
N PHE A 965 -7.41 -42.17 21.08
CA PHE A 965 -6.79 -41.37 22.13
C PHE A 965 -7.71 -41.24 23.35
N SER A 966 -7.13 -41.02 24.52
CA SER A 966 -7.83 -40.81 25.80
C SER A 966 -7.42 -39.46 26.42
N ASN A 967 -8.00 -39.11 27.57
CA ASN A 967 -7.71 -37.88 28.34
C ASN A 967 -8.06 -36.62 27.53
N PHE A 968 -9.34 -36.28 27.53
CA PHE A 968 -9.88 -35.11 26.82
C PHE A 968 -10.47 -34.10 27.81
N VAL A 969 -10.32 -32.82 27.51
CA VAL A 969 -10.96 -31.73 28.27
C VAL A 969 -12.47 -31.83 28.16
N ALA A 970 -13.17 -31.78 29.29
CA ALA A 970 -14.62 -31.84 29.32
C ALA A 970 -15.20 -30.94 30.41
N ARG A 971 -16.46 -30.54 30.21
CA ARG A 971 -17.25 -29.84 31.23
C ARG A 971 -17.43 -30.70 32.48
N ARG A 972 -17.25 -30.10 33.64
CA ARG A 972 -17.20 -30.79 34.94
C ARG A 972 -18.21 -30.20 35.93
N PHE A 973 -18.82 -31.06 36.74
CA PHE A 973 -19.77 -30.70 37.80
C PHE A 973 -19.04 -30.46 39.14
N GLU A 974 -19.69 -29.80 40.11
CA GLU A 974 -19.13 -29.51 41.44
C GLU A 974 -18.81 -30.80 42.21
N ASN A 975 -19.60 -31.86 42.03
CA ASN A 975 -19.35 -33.17 42.66
C ASN A 975 -18.15 -33.93 42.06
N GLY A 976 -17.48 -33.35 41.05
CA GLY A 976 -16.30 -33.90 40.41
C GLY A 976 -16.54 -34.80 39.20
N THR A 977 -17.80 -35.16 38.88
CA THR A 977 -18.13 -35.93 37.67
C THR A 977 -18.08 -35.05 36.41
N PHE A 978 -17.94 -35.70 35.24
CA PHE A 978 -17.90 -35.00 33.96
C PHE A 978 -19.22 -35.14 33.21
N ALA A 979 -19.58 -34.11 32.45
CA ALA A 979 -20.68 -34.18 31.50
C ALA A 979 -20.28 -35.06 30.31
N ALA A 980 -21.23 -35.85 29.79
CA ALA A 980 -21.06 -36.54 28.53
C ALA A 980 -20.85 -35.51 27.41
N SER A 981 -19.79 -35.68 26.64
CA SER A 981 -19.44 -34.83 25.50
C SER A 981 -18.72 -35.68 24.47
N ASN A 982 -18.86 -35.35 23.18
CA ASN A 982 -18.06 -35.96 22.14
C ASN A 982 -16.88 -35.03 21.84
N PRO A 983 -15.61 -35.50 21.90
CA PRO A 983 -14.46 -34.64 21.64
C PRO A 983 -14.45 -33.96 20.27
N THR A 984 -15.19 -34.50 19.29
CA THR A 984 -15.32 -33.93 17.95
C THR A 984 -16.32 -32.77 17.86
N ASP A 985 -17.16 -32.56 18.87
CA ASP A 985 -18.15 -31.48 18.88
C ASP A 985 -17.46 -30.11 18.68
N CYS A 986 -17.98 -29.30 17.76
CA CYS A 986 -17.43 -27.99 17.37
C CYS A 986 -16.01 -28.02 16.78
N SER A 987 -15.55 -29.17 16.29
CA SER A 987 -14.37 -29.26 15.42
C SER A 987 -14.76 -29.13 13.95
N PRO A 988 -13.81 -28.93 13.02
CA PRO A 988 -14.09 -29.02 11.57
C PRO A 988 -14.65 -30.39 11.14
N ARG A 989 -14.56 -31.41 12.00
CA ARG A 989 -15.10 -32.76 11.80
C ARG A 989 -16.52 -32.94 12.36
N ASP A 990 -17.07 -31.94 13.03
CA ASP A 990 -18.44 -31.99 13.53
C ASP A 990 -19.42 -31.91 12.35
N SER A 991 -20.28 -32.93 12.22
CA SER A 991 -21.32 -32.96 11.19
C SER A 991 -22.55 -32.09 11.53
N ASN A 992 -22.65 -31.57 12.76
CA ASN A 992 -23.75 -30.71 13.19
C ASN A 992 -23.41 -29.23 13.01
N SER A 993 -23.77 -28.66 11.86
CA SER A 993 -23.57 -27.23 11.53
C SER A 993 -24.39 -26.25 12.37
N THR A 994 -25.34 -26.74 13.19
CA THR A 994 -26.19 -25.90 14.05
C THR A 994 -25.78 -25.91 15.52
N ARG A 995 -24.68 -26.59 15.84
CA ARG A 995 -24.24 -26.74 17.23
C ARG A 995 -23.86 -25.39 17.84
N PRO A 996 -24.32 -25.07 19.06
CA PRO A 996 -23.89 -23.87 19.77
C PRO A 996 -22.46 -24.03 20.28
N CYS A 997 -21.50 -23.40 19.61
CA CYS A 997 -20.07 -23.49 19.92
C CYS A 997 -19.52 -22.30 20.70
N SER A 998 -20.27 -21.21 20.88
CA SER A 998 -19.76 -19.93 21.39
C SER A 998 -20.40 -19.59 22.74
N THR A 999 -20.92 -18.37 22.89
CA THR A 999 -21.51 -17.83 24.13
C THR A 999 -22.90 -18.38 24.45
N GLN A 1000 -23.53 -19.12 23.55
CA GLN A 1000 -24.93 -19.52 23.70
C GLN A 1000 -25.14 -20.36 24.97
N ALA A 1001 -26.24 -20.09 25.70
CA ALA A 1001 -26.61 -20.86 26.91
C ALA A 1001 -26.88 -22.36 26.62
N THR A 1002 -27.08 -22.71 25.36
CA THR A 1002 -27.26 -24.09 24.89
C THR A 1002 -25.94 -24.79 24.55
N ASN A 1003 -24.78 -24.15 24.76
CA ASN A 1003 -23.48 -24.82 24.68
C ASN A 1003 -23.37 -25.87 25.82
N THR A 1004 -23.63 -27.14 25.50
CA THR A 1004 -23.73 -28.23 26.47
C THR A 1004 -22.42 -28.99 26.72
N PHE A 1005 -21.34 -28.69 26.00
CA PHE A 1005 -20.06 -29.38 26.17
C PHE A 1005 -18.98 -28.49 26.82
N GLY A 1006 -19.24 -27.18 26.96
CA GLY A 1006 -18.50 -26.28 27.86
C GLY A 1006 -17.16 -25.76 27.32
N ILE A 1007 -16.99 -25.74 26.00
CA ILE A 1007 -15.78 -25.23 25.32
C ILE A 1007 -16.18 -24.13 24.34
N TYR A 1008 -15.33 -23.09 24.23
CA TYR A 1008 -15.58 -21.90 23.42
C TYR A 1008 -14.94 -21.98 22.02
N GLU A 1009 -15.76 -21.81 21.00
CA GLU A 1009 -15.47 -21.69 19.56
C GLU A 1009 -14.56 -22.76 18.97
N SER A 1010 -14.38 -23.86 19.68
CA SER A 1010 -13.55 -24.97 19.24
C SER A 1010 -14.00 -26.26 19.94
N SER A 1011 -13.21 -27.31 19.78
CA SER A 1011 -13.50 -28.65 20.26
C SER A 1011 -12.62 -29.05 21.44
N SER A 1012 -12.99 -30.16 22.08
CA SER A 1012 -12.12 -30.79 23.07
C SER A 1012 -10.80 -31.27 22.47
N TRP A 1013 -10.78 -31.66 21.19
CA TRP A 1013 -9.55 -32.02 20.50
C TRP A 1013 -8.51 -30.89 20.54
N GLU A 1014 -8.91 -29.66 20.25
CA GLU A 1014 -8.01 -28.49 20.27
C GLU A 1014 -7.71 -28.04 21.70
N TYR A 1015 -8.73 -27.84 22.55
CA TYR A 1015 -8.48 -27.35 23.92
C TYR A 1015 -7.73 -28.36 24.81
N SER A 1016 -7.72 -29.65 24.48
CA SER A 1016 -6.85 -30.63 25.15
C SER A 1016 -5.37 -30.41 24.84
N LEU A 1017 -5.02 -29.56 23.87
CA LEU A 1017 -3.65 -29.16 23.54
C LEU A 1017 -3.27 -27.79 24.14
N TYR A 1018 -4.17 -27.17 24.91
CA TYR A 1018 -4.01 -25.81 25.43
C TYR A 1018 -3.49 -25.80 26.88
N ALA A 1019 -2.17 -25.62 27.04
CA ALA A 1019 -1.52 -25.24 28.29
C ALA A 1019 -0.15 -24.57 28.00
N PRO A 1020 -0.12 -23.36 27.39
CA PRO A 1020 1.12 -22.70 26.97
C PRO A 1020 2.20 -22.63 28.05
N HIS A 1021 1.79 -22.48 29.30
CA HIS A 1021 2.68 -22.37 30.46
C HIS A 1021 3.20 -23.72 30.99
N ASP A 1022 2.67 -24.86 30.55
CA ASP A 1022 3.04 -26.17 31.10
C ASP A 1022 2.92 -27.32 30.10
N VAL A 1023 3.38 -27.11 28.86
CA VAL A 1023 3.25 -28.12 27.79
C VAL A 1023 3.94 -29.44 28.14
N LYS A 1024 5.08 -29.46 28.85
CA LYS A 1024 5.67 -30.73 29.32
C LYS A 1024 4.75 -31.49 30.29
N GLY A 1025 4.11 -30.80 31.24
CA GLY A 1025 3.11 -31.41 32.11
C GLY A 1025 1.89 -31.89 31.34
N LEU A 1026 1.49 -31.18 30.28
CA LEU A 1026 0.44 -31.61 29.36
C LEU A 1026 0.84 -32.89 28.58
N VAL A 1027 2.07 -32.98 28.09
CA VAL A 1027 2.59 -34.17 27.41
C VAL A 1027 2.52 -35.39 28.32
N GLU A 1028 2.94 -35.27 29.58
CA GLU A 1028 2.83 -36.34 30.58
C GLU A 1028 1.36 -36.74 30.82
N LEU A 1029 0.47 -35.75 30.98
CA LEU A 1029 -0.97 -35.98 31.16
C LEU A 1029 -1.61 -36.71 29.98
N LEU A 1030 -1.10 -36.51 28.77
CA LEU A 1030 -1.62 -37.10 27.54
C LEU A 1030 -0.93 -38.41 27.12
N GLY A 1031 -0.12 -39.01 28.00
CA GLY A 1031 0.49 -40.33 27.78
C GLY A 1031 1.95 -40.32 27.34
N GLY A 1032 2.64 -39.19 27.47
CA GLY A 1032 4.06 -39.04 27.17
C GLY A 1032 4.37 -38.74 25.70
N ASN A 1033 5.65 -38.53 25.40
CA ASN A 1033 6.11 -37.96 24.11
C ASN A 1033 5.58 -38.72 22.88
N LYS A 1034 5.59 -40.07 22.91
CA LYS A 1034 5.19 -40.87 21.74
C LYS A 1034 3.69 -40.74 21.47
N THR A 1035 2.85 -40.88 22.49
CA THR A 1035 1.39 -40.71 22.35
C THR A 1035 1.05 -39.28 21.95
N PHE A 1036 1.73 -38.29 22.51
CA PHE A 1036 1.51 -36.89 22.15
C PHE A 1036 1.91 -36.59 20.70
N GLU A 1037 3.02 -37.12 20.21
CA GLU A 1037 3.41 -37.05 18.80
C GLU A 1037 2.34 -37.65 17.87
N ASP A 1038 1.90 -38.88 18.17
CA ASP A 1038 0.88 -39.55 17.37
C ASP A 1038 -0.44 -38.77 17.38
N ARG A 1039 -0.78 -38.18 18.53
CA ARG A 1039 -1.97 -37.34 18.70
C ARG A 1039 -1.87 -36.07 17.87
N LEU A 1040 -0.73 -35.38 17.85
CA LEU A 1040 -0.53 -34.19 17.02
C LEU A 1040 -0.60 -34.52 15.53
N HIS A 1041 0.06 -35.59 15.08
CA HIS A 1041 -0.05 -36.02 13.69
C HIS A 1041 -1.49 -36.35 13.31
N HIS A 1042 -2.19 -37.14 14.12
CA HIS A 1042 -3.60 -37.44 13.90
C HIS A 1042 -4.48 -36.19 13.90
N PHE A 1043 -4.23 -35.24 14.81
CA PHE A 1043 -4.97 -33.99 14.90
C PHE A 1043 -4.93 -33.18 13.59
N PHE A 1044 -3.75 -33.08 12.96
CA PHE A 1044 -3.59 -32.45 11.65
C PHE A 1044 -4.14 -33.32 10.50
N ASP A 1045 -3.75 -34.60 10.45
CA ASP A 1045 -4.04 -35.49 9.32
C ASP A 1045 -5.52 -35.88 9.22
N ALA A 1046 -6.22 -35.97 10.36
CA ALA A 1046 -7.66 -36.25 10.43
C ALA A 1046 -8.53 -34.99 10.24
N GLY A 1047 -7.93 -33.80 10.10
CA GLY A 1047 -8.64 -32.55 9.81
C GLY A 1047 -9.32 -31.92 11.03
N TYR A 1048 -8.77 -32.05 12.24
CA TYR A 1048 -9.28 -31.35 13.42
C TYR A 1048 -8.76 -29.92 13.56
N TYR A 1049 -7.59 -29.62 12.97
CA TYR A 1049 -6.97 -28.30 13.03
C TYR A 1049 -7.78 -27.25 12.25
N LEU A 1050 -8.12 -26.14 12.92
CA LEU A 1050 -8.80 -25.00 12.31
C LEU A 1050 -7.84 -23.80 12.21
N PRO A 1051 -7.27 -23.51 11.02
CA PRO A 1051 -6.27 -22.44 10.86
C PRO A 1051 -6.80 -21.03 11.10
N GLY A 1052 -8.11 -20.82 10.91
CA GLY A 1052 -8.79 -19.53 11.04
C GLY A 1052 -9.20 -19.14 12.46
N ASN A 1053 -8.76 -19.88 13.49
CA ASN A 1053 -9.24 -19.70 14.85
C ASN A 1053 -8.10 -19.77 15.90
N GLU A 1054 -8.21 -18.94 16.91
CA GLU A 1054 -7.19 -18.53 17.89
C GLU A 1054 -6.67 -19.67 18.79
N PRO A 1055 -7.50 -20.63 19.26
CA PRO A 1055 -7.02 -21.75 20.07
C PRO A 1055 -5.94 -22.57 19.34
N SER A 1056 -5.97 -22.57 18.01
CA SER A 1056 -5.08 -23.35 17.15
C SER A 1056 -3.69 -22.73 16.96
N PHE A 1057 -3.49 -21.45 17.31
CA PHE A 1057 -2.30 -20.69 16.92
C PHE A 1057 -0.99 -21.32 17.42
N GLN A 1058 -0.99 -21.85 18.64
CA GLN A 1058 0.18 -22.49 19.26
C GLN A 1058 0.42 -23.91 18.75
N THR A 1059 -0.63 -24.62 18.34
CA THR A 1059 -0.64 -26.06 18.11
C THR A 1059 0.47 -26.55 17.17
N PRO A 1060 0.81 -25.85 16.06
CA PRO A 1060 1.92 -26.26 15.19
C PRO A 1060 3.29 -26.25 15.87
N SER A 1061 3.51 -25.41 16.88
CA SER A 1061 4.78 -25.30 17.62
C SER A 1061 4.95 -26.36 18.72
N LEU A 1062 3.92 -27.16 19.00
CA LEU A 1062 3.95 -28.14 20.10
C LEU A 1062 4.96 -29.27 19.89
N PHE A 1063 5.39 -29.57 18.65
CA PHE A 1063 6.44 -30.57 18.43
C PHE A 1063 7.79 -30.14 19.03
N HIS A 1064 8.05 -28.84 19.22
CA HIS A 1064 9.23 -28.35 19.94
C HIS A 1064 9.33 -28.92 21.36
N HIS A 1065 8.20 -29.06 22.06
CA HIS A 1065 8.16 -29.51 23.45
C HIS A 1065 8.48 -31.00 23.62
N ILE A 1066 8.42 -31.79 22.55
CA ILE A 1066 8.84 -33.20 22.51
C ILE A 1066 10.17 -33.40 21.76
N GLY A 1067 10.93 -32.32 21.54
CA GLY A 1067 12.25 -32.36 20.91
C GLY A 1067 12.19 -32.60 19.40
N LYS A 1068 11.11 -32.20 18.72
CA LYS A 1068 10.90 -32.37 17.28
C LYS A 1068 10.65 -31.02 16.56
N PRO A 1069 11.57 -30.04 16.65
CA PRO A 1069 11.35 -28.71 16.07
C PRO A 1069 11.22 -28.71 14.54
N ALA A 1070 11.81 -29.70 13.85
CA ALA A 1070 11.72 -29.82 12.40
C ALA A 1070 10.27 -30.10 11.93
N GLU A 1071 9.49 -30.84 12.72
CA GLU A 1071 8.09 -31.15 12.47
C GLU A 1071 7.24 -29.90 12.61
N SER A 1072 7.48 -29.06 13.62
CA SER A 1072 6.83 -27.76 13.75
C SER A 1072 7.12 -26.84 12.56
N VAL A 1073 8.39 -26.76 12.12
CA VAL A 1073 8.75 -26.02 10.89
C VAL A 1073 7.95 -26.55 9.70
N GLN A 1074 7.89 -27.87 9.52
CA GLN A 1074 7.16 -28.48 8.42
C GLN A 1074 5.66 -28.14 8.44
N GLN A 1075 5.02 -28.20 9.62
CA GLN A 1075 3.60 -27.85 9.74
C GLN A 1075 3.36 -26.36 9.48
N VAL A 1076 4.19 -25.47 10.01
CA VAL A 1076 4.08 -24.03 9.74
C VAL A 1076 4.23 -23.72 8.25
N ARG A 1077 5.18 -24.35 7.54
CA ARG A 1077 5.31 -24.18 6.07
C ARG A 1077 4.03 -24.57 5.32
N ARG A 1078 3.43 -25.70 5.68
CA ARG A 1078 2.17 -26.18 5.08
C ARG A 1078 1.01 -25.23 5.38
N ILE A 1079 0.86 -24.82 6.65
CA ILE A 1079 -0.20 -23.92 7.09
C ILE A 1079 -0.11 -22.58 6.36
N VAL A 1080 1.08 -21.97 6.30
CA VAL A 1080 1.28 -20.71 5.58
C VAL A 1080 0.92 -20.86 4.10
N TYR A 1081 1.40 -21.92 3.45
CA TYR A 1081 1.13 -22.15 2.03
C TYR A 1081 -0.36 -22.41 1.73
N ASP A 1082 -1.04 -23.21 2.55
CA ASP A 1082 -2.40 -23.66 2.29
C ASP A 1082 -3.46 -22.60 2.62
N ASN A 1083 -3.15 -21.68 3.53
CA ASN A 1083 -4.16 -20.80 4.14
C ASN A 1083 -3.95 -19.31 3.88
N PHE A 1084 -2.74 -18.88 3.50
CA PHE A 1084 -2.42 -17.47 3.38
C PHE A 1084 -1.94 -17.11 1.98
N ASN A 1085 -2.57 -16.10 1.39
CA ASN A 1085 -2.14 -15.53 0.12
C ASN A 1085 -2.58 -14.07 -0.01
N LEU A 1086 -2.21 -13.44 -1.12
CA LEU A 1086 -2.47 -12.01 -1.37
C LEU A 1086 -3.84 -11.72 -1.99
N THR A 1087 -4.68 -12.74 -2.23
CA THR A 1087 -6.00 -12.55 -2.83
C THR A 1087 -6.96 -11.90 -1.85
N ARG A 1088 -8.12 -11.45 -2.36
CA ARG A 1088 -9.17 -10.83 -1.55
C ARG A 1088 -9.73 -11.79 -0.48
N GLY A 1089 -9.73 -13.10 -0.72
CA GLY A 1089 -10.09 -14.15 0.25
C GLY A 1089 -8.88 -14.89 0.82
N GLY A 1090 -7.71 -14.24 0.87
CA GLY A 1090 -6.43 -14.88 1.19
C GLY A 1090 -6.16 -15.15 2.68
N LEU A 1091 -7.21 -15.22 3.52
CA LEU A 1091 -7.12 -15.53 4.94
C LEU A 1091 -7.98 -16.76 5.25
N PRO A 1092 -7.57 -17.61 6.21
CA PRO A 1092 -8.33 -18.79 6.60
C PRO A 1092 -9.56 -18.49 7.45
N GLY A 1093 -9.65 -17.28 8.01
CA GLY A 1093 -10.83 -16.77 8.67
C GLY A 1093 -10.68 -15.32 9.08
N ASN A 1094 -11.56 -14.86 9.98
CA ASN A 1094 -11.53 -13.51 10.57
C ASN A 1094 -10.10 -13.07 10.93
N ASP A 1095 -9.80 -11.80 10.69
CA ASP A 1095 -8.49 -11.25 11.09
C ASP A 1095 -8.43 -10.92 12.59
N ASP A 1096 -9.58 -10.85 13.25
CA ASP A 1096 -9.81 -10.66 14.69
C ASP A 1096 -8.86 -9.65 15.32
N ASN A 1097 -9.02 -8.39 14.90
CA ASN A 1097 -8.17 -7.28 15.32
C ASN A 1097 -6.66 -7.55 15.13
N ALA A 1098 -6.31 -8.19 14.02
CA ALA A 1098 -4.96 -8.55 13.61
C ALA A 1098 -4.32 -9.71 14.39
N ALA A 1099 -5.10 -10.54 15.09
CA ALA A 1099 -4.63 -11.80 15.66
C ALA A 1099 -4.06 -12.70 14.55
N MET A 1100 -4.82 -12.91 13.47
CA MET A 1100 -4.39 -13.69 12.31
C MET A 1100 -3.21 -13.05 11.57
N ALA A 1101 -3.25 -11.72 11.38
CA ALA A 1101 -2.16 -10.98 10.75
C ALA A 1101 -0.84 -11.04 11.52
N SER A 1102 -0.89 -10.97 12.86
CA SER A 1102 0.29 -11.06 13.72
C SER A 1102 0.83 -12.49 13.78
N LEU A 1103 -0.03 -13.52 13.78
CA LEU A 1103 0.39 -14.92 13.67
C LEU A 1103 1.23 -15.16 12.40
N LEU A 1104 0.71 -14.74 11.24
CA LEU A 1104 1.43 -14.89 9.98
C LEU A 1104 2.77 -14.14 10.01
N THR A 1105 2.80 -12.94 10.60
CA THR A 1105 4.04 -12.16 10.73
C THR A 1105 5.10 -12.93 11.53
N TRP A 1106 4.73 -13.52 12.68
CA TRP A 1106 5.61 -14.37 13.48
C TRP A 1106 6.14 -15.58 12.71
N TYR A 1107 5.27 -16.32 12.02
CA TYR A 1107 5.66 -17.45 11.18
C TYR A 1107 6.63 -17.06 10.07
N LEU A 1108 6.41 -15.93 9.40
CA LEU A 1108 7.30 -15.43 8.36
C LEU A 1108 8.67 -15.03 8.89
N LEU A 1109 8.72 -14.39 10.08
CA LEU A 1109 9.98 -14.06 10.77
C LEU A 1109 10.73 -15.30 11.27
N GLY A 1110 10.06 -16.43 11.40
CA GLY A 1110 10.65 -17.69 11.85
C GLY A 1110 10.60 -17.87 13.36
N PHE A 1111 9.57 -17.34 14.03
CA PHE A 1111 9.37 -17.52 15.46
C PHE A 1111 7.89 -17.75 15.82
N TYR A 1112 7.63 -18.22 17.03
CA TYR A 1112 6.31 -18.16 17.68
C TYR A 1112 6.46 -17.65 19.12
N PRO A 1113 5.71 -16.62 19.56
CA PRO A 1113 5.86 -16.07 20.89
C PRO A 1113 5.16 -16.93 21.95
N VAL A 1114 5.70 -17.00 23.17
CA VAL A 1114 4.99 -17.51 24.34
C VAL A 1114 4.55 -16.32 25.20
N PRO A 1115 3.26 -15.92 25.19
CA PRO A 1115 2.80 -14.73 25.89
C PRO A 1115 3.04 -14.77 27.40
N ALA A 1116 3.14 -13.58 28.02
CA ALA A 1116 3.45 -13.40 29.44
C ALA A 1116 4.80 -14.00 29.88
N SER A 1117 5.69 -14.26 28.92
CA SER A 1117 7.06 -14.74 29.15
C SER A 1117 8.05 -14.00 28.23
N GLY A 1118 9.35 -14.22 28.45
CA GLY A 1118 10.39 -13.79 27.51
C GLY A 1118 10.61 -14.77 26.35
N GLU A 1119 9.96 -15.93 26.32
CA GLU A 1119 10.32 -17.00 25.40
C GLU A 1119 9.71 -16.82 24.00
N MET A 1120 10.55 -16.99 22.98
CA MET A 1120 10.15 -17.10 21.57
C MET A 1120 10.65 -18.45 21.03
N LEU A 1121 9.73 -19.31 20.60
CA LEU A 1121 10.07 -20.58 19.97
C LEU A 1121 10.65 -20.34 18.58
N VAL A 1122 11.77 -20.98 18.29
CA VAL A 1122 12.53 -20.83 17.05
C VAL A 1122 11.91 -21.71 15.96
N LEU A 1123 11.28 -21.10 14.98
CA LEU A 1123 10.85 -21.75 13.74
C LEU A 1123 11.91 -21.54 12.66
N SER A 1124 11.51 -21.31 11.40
CA SER A 1124 12.40 -21.13 10.26
C SER A 1124 11.94 -19.93 9.44
N PRO A 1125 12.79 -18.91 9.22
CA PRO A 1125 12.40 -17.70 8.49
C PRO A 1125 12.01 -17.97 7.03
N PHE A 1126 11.08 -17.19 6.47
CA PHE A 1126 10.69 -17.24 5.06
C PHE A 1126 11.53 -16.34 4.15
N MET A 1127 12.58 -15.71 4.69
CA MET A 1127 13.44 -14.76 4.01
C MET A 1127 14.92 -14.94 4.38
N PRO A 1128 15.86 -14.41 3.58
CA PRO A 1128 17.30 -14.51 3.84
C PRO A 1128 17.80 -13.67 5.03
N GLY A 1129 17.01 -12.70 5.48
CA GLY A 1129 17.32 -11.85 6.62
C GLY A 1129 16.36 -10.68 6.74
N TYR A 1130 16.40 -10.01 7.88
CA TYR A 1130 15.61 -8.83 8.18
C TYR A 1130 16.21 -8.04 9.35
N VAL A 1131 15.83 -6.78 9.51
CA VAL A 1131 16.25 -5.91 10.62
C VAL A 1131 15.03 -5.56 11.45
N VAL A 1132 15.09 -5.79 12.76
CA VAL A 1132 14.05 -5.39 13.71
C VAL A 1132 14.49 -4.11 14.41
N LYS A 1133 13.68 -3.06 14.33
CA LYS A 1133 13.93 -1.78 15.00
C LYS A 1133 12.95 -1.57 16.14
N ASN A 1134 13.47 -1.60 17.36
CA ASN A 1134 12.71 -1.34 18.58
C ASN A 1134 13.18 -0.03 19.22
N GLU A 1135 12.24 0.86 19.52
CA GLU A 1135 12.57 2.21 20.01
C GLU A 1135 13.19 2.26 21.42
N LEU A 1136 12.98 1.21 22.22
CA LEU A 1136 13.45 1.16 23.61
C LEU A 1136 14.65 0.24 23.77
N MET A 1137 14.66 -0.87 23.02
CA MET A 1137 15.64 -1.95 23.15
C MET A 1137 16.73 -1.90 22.07
N GLY A 1138 16.56 -1.10 21.01
CA GLY A 1138 17.54 -0.93 19.95
C GLY A 1138 17.22 -1.72 18.69
N THR A 1139 18.22 -1.85 17.81
CA THR A 1139 18.08 -2.49 16.50
C THR A 1139 18.85 -3.80 16.49
N VAL A 1140 18.21 -4.85 15.97
CA VAL A 1140 18.77 -6.20 15.83
C VAL A 1140 18.78 -6.59 14.36
N ASN A 1141 19.92 -7.04 13.86
CA ASN A 1141 20.02 -7.61 12.52
C ASN A 1141 19.82 -9.12 12.60
N VAL A 1142 18.87 -9.64 11.84
CA VAL A 1142 18.64 -11.08 11.70
C VAL A 1142 19.14 -11.54 10.34
N LYS A 1143 20.05 -12.51 10.35
CA LYS A 1143 20.64 -13.11 9.15
C LYS A 1143 20.29 -14.59 9.08
N VAL A 1144 20.02 -15.10 7.88
CA VAL A 1144 19.76 -16.52 7.64
C VAL A 1144 20.86 -17.11 6.77
N THR A 1145 21.84 -17.74 7.42
CA THR A 1145 22.95 -18.40 6.74
C THR A 1145 22.50 -19.76 6.21
N GLY A 1146 22.69 -19.96 4.91
CA GLY A 1146 22.23 -21.16 4.22
C GLY A 1146 20.76 -21.10 3.78
N PHE A 1147 20.15 -19.92 3.71
CA PHE A 1147 18.80 -19.77 3.14
C PHE A 1147 18.71 -20.45 1.76
N ASP A 1148 17.61 -21.18 1.55
CA ASP A 1148 17.34 -21.89 0.32
C ASP A 1148 15.90 -21.61 -0.12
N PRO A 1149 15.67 -20.88 -1.22
CA PRO A 1149 14.32 -20.59 -1.71
C PRO A 1149 13.47 -21.85 -1.98
N ALA A 1150 14.09 -23.01 -2.22
CA ALA A 1150 13.35 -24.27 -2.37
C ALA A 1150 12.59 -24.67 -1.09
N SER A 1151 12.99 -24.16 0.09
CA SER A 1151 12.30 -24.39 1.36
C SER A 1151 10.93 -23.72 1.47
N LEU A 1152 10.60 -22.81 0.54
CA LEU A 1152 9.32 -22.09 0.53
C LEU A 1152 8.18 -22.89 -0.12
N ALA A 1153 8.46 -24.06 -0.68
CA ALA A 1153 7.44 -24.92 -1.25
C ALA A 1153 6.52 -25.52 -0.16
N ARG A 1154 5.25 -25.76 -0.52
CA ARG A 1154 4.26 -26.45 0.33
C ARG A 1154 4.82 -27.69 1.01
N ASN A 1155 5.45 -28.56 0.22
CA ASN A 1155 6.20 -29.71 0.70
C ASN A 1155 7.69 -29.41 0.48
N ILE A 1156 8.43 -29.29 1.58
CA ILE A 1156 9.87 -29.03 1.55
C ILE A 1156 10.57 -30.14 0.74
N PRO A 1157 11.25 -29.81 -0.37
CA PRO A 1157 11.96 -30.80 -1.17
C PRO A 1157 13.10 -31.46 -0.40
N SER A 1158 13.41 -32.72 -0.74
CA SER A 1158 14.61 -33.39 -0.20
C SER A 1158 15.87 -32.61 -0.57
N GLY A 1159 16.74 -32.36 0.40
CA GLY A 1159 17.97 -31.57 0.23
C GLY A 1159 17.78 -30.05 0.33
N ALA A 1160 16.54 -29.55 0.50
CA ALA A 1160 16.32 -28.12 0.70
C ALA A 1160 16.64 -27.70 2.15
N ARG A 1161 17.41 -26.62 2.31
CA ARG A 1161 17.80 -26.13 3.66
C ARG A 1161 16.66 -25.36 4.32
N ALA A 1162 15.75 -26.10 4.97
CA ALA A 1162 14.56 -25.56 5.61
C ALA A 1162 14.62 -25.56 7.15
N TYR A 1163 15.49 -26.37 7.75
CA TYR A 1163 15.51 -26.64 9.18
C TYR A 1163 16.61 -25.87 9.88
N VAL A 1164 16.42 -25.51 11.15
CA VAL A 1164 17.40 -24.77 11.93
C VAL A 1164 18.36 -25.74 12.60
N ASP A 1165 19.66 -25.59 12.32
CA ASP A 1165 20.72 -26.31 13.05
C ASP A 1165 20.99 -25.65 14.40
N THR A 1166 21.15 -24.32 14.39
CA THR A 1166 21.32 -23.50 15.59
C THR A 1166 21.01 -22.04 15.28
N VAL A 1167 20.65 -21.29 16.31
CA VAL A 1167 20.61 -19.82 16.32
C VAL A 1167 21.83 -19.32 17.07
N LYS A 1168 22.52 -18.32 16.52
CA LYS A 1168 23.64 -17.65 17.18
C LYS A 1168 23.29 -16.22 17.55
N LEU A 1169 23.78 -15.78 18.71
CA LEU A 1169 23.74 -14.39 19.15
C LEU A 1169 25.17 -13.86 19.18
N ASP A 1170 25.45 -12.85 18.37
CA ASP A 1170 26.79 -12.28 18.18
C ASP A 1170 27.87 -13.36 17.94
N GLY A 1171 27.52 -14.36 17.12
CA GLY A 1171 28.39 -15.48 16.77
C GLY A 1171 28.43 -16.63 17.79
N VAL A 1172 27.77 -16.51 18.95
CA VAL A 1172 27.70 -17.55 19.98
C VAL A 1172 26.45 -18.41 19.78
N ALA A 1173 26.63 -19.71 19.54
CA ALA A 1173 25.51 -20.65 19.42
C ALA A 1173 24.68 -20.72 20.71
N LYS A 1174 23.35 -20.64 20.55
CA LYS A 1174 22.39 -20.69 21.66
C LYS A 1174 21.53 -21.94 21.64
N GLY A 1175 21.34 -22.61 20.50
CA GLY A 1175 20.44 -23.76 20.37
C GLY A 1175 19.42 -23.52 19.26
N ARG A 1176 18.45 -24.43 19.08
CA ARG A 1176 17.54 -24.41 17.92
C ARG A 1176 16.04 -24.35 18.22
N CYS A 1177 15.64 -24.40 19.48
CA CYS A 1177 14.21 -24.49 19.84
C CYS A 1177 13.63 -23.21 20.42
N ARG A 1178 14.43 -22.36 21.08
CA ARG A 1178 13.94 -21.11 21.67
C ARG A 1178 15.02 -20.06 21.80
N ILE A 1179 14.58 -18.83 21.96
CA ILE A 1179 15.39 -17.66 22.31
C ILE A 1179 14.60 -16.79 23.29
N ASP A 1180 15.30 -16.14 24.21
CA ASP A 1180 14.70 -15.14 25.10
C ASP A 1180 14.64 -13.75 24.44
N PHE A 1181 13.55 -13.03 24.68
CA PHE A 1181 13.25 -11.72 24.14
C PHE A 1181 14.30 -10.67 24.51
N LYS A 1182 14.75 -10.64 25.77
CA LYS A 1182 15.78 -9.68 26.20
C LYS A 1182 17.14 -10.07 25.63
N GLN A 1183 17.44 -11.36 25.53
CA GLN A 1183 18.65 -11.84 24.85
C GLN A 1183 18.68 -11.50 23.37
N PHE A 1184 17.54 -11.59 22.68
CA PHE A 1184 17.41 -11.19 21.28
C PHE A 1184 17.81 -9.73 21.08
N PHE A 1185 17.34 -8.81 21.93
CA PHE A 1185 17.69 -7.39 21.86
C PHE A 1185 19.06 -7.03 22.45
N ALA A 1186 19.61 -7.86 23.33
CA ALA A 1186 20.97 -7.70 23.83
C ALA A 1186 22.03 -7.99 22.73
N ALA A 1187 21.67 -8.80 21.73
CA ALA A 1187 22.50 -9.11 20.59
C ALA A 1187 22.42 -8.00 19.52
N LYS A 1188 23.53 -7.79 18.80
CA LYS A 1188 23.51 -6.95 17.58
C LYS A 1188 23.10 -7.77 16.37
N ASP A 1189 23.63 -8.98 16.29
CA ASP A 1189 23.41 -9.90 15.19
C ASP A 1189 22.84 -11.23 15.69
N VAL A 1190 21.69 -11.61 15.15
CA VAL A 1190 21.04 -12.91 15.35
C VAL A 1190 21.19 -13.70 14.05
N GLU A 1191 21.85 -14.85 14.10
CA GLU A 1191 22.08 -15.68 12.92
C GLU A 1191 21.33 -17.00 13.04
N PHE A 1192 20.38 -17.25 12.12
CA PHE A 1192 19.84 -18.59 11.88
C PHE A 1192 20.79 -19.35 10.97
N VAL A 1193 21.23 -20.54 11.40
CA VAL A 1193 22.03 -21.45 10.56
C VAL A 1193 21.11 -22.57 10.07
N MET A 1194 20.93 -22.64 8.75
CA MET A 1194 20.00 -23.56 8.11
C MET A 1194 20.68 -24.85 7.65
N VAL A 1195 19.97 -25.97 7.76
CA VAL A 1195 20.37 -27.30 7.29
C VAL A 1195 19.22 -27.98 6.54
N ASP A 1196 19.59 -28.94 5.70
CA ASP A 1196 18.69 -29.75 4.86
C ASP A 1196 18.22 -31.04 5.55
N VAL A 1197 18.86 -31.42 6.66
CA VAL A 1197 18.49 -32.58 7.46
C VAL A 1197 17.67 -32.16 8.68
N LYS A 1198 16.55 -32.87 8.91
CA LYS A 1198 15.75 -32.72 10.13
C LYS A 1198 16.58 -33.02 11.38
N LYS A 1199 16.60 -32.09 12.33
CA LYS A 1199 17.28 -32.25 13.63
C LYS A 1199 16.28 -32.62 14.70
N VAL A 1200 16.66 -33.59 15.54
CA VAL A 1200 15.94 -33.97 16.77
C VAL A 1200 16.67 -33.37 17.96
N GLY A 1201 15.91 -32.97 18.98
CA GLY A 1201 16.42 -32.34 20.20
C GLY A 1201 16.71 -30.84 20.06
N CYS A 1202 16.88 -30.19 21.21
CA CYS A 1202 16.97 -28.74 21.32
C CYS A 1202 18.34 -28.21 21.74
N ASP A 1203 19.35 -29.08 21.82
CA ASP A 1203 20.72 -28.77 22.28
C ASP A 1203 20.75 -28.08 23.65
N GLY A 1204 19.94 -28.55 24.60
CA GLY A 1204 19.87 -27.98 25.95
C GLY A 1204 19.05 -26.69 26.05
N GLN A 1205 18.34 -26.30 24.99
CA GLN A 1205 17.33 -25.24 24.97
C GLN A 1205 15.93 -25.79 24.75
N GLU A 1206 15.56 -26.85 25.48
CA GLU A 1206 14.19 -27.32 25.47
C GLU A 1206 13.25 -26.17 25.88
N PRO A 1207 12.08 -26.02 25.22
CA PRO A 1207 11.09 -25.03 25.63
C PRO A 1207 10.73 -25.14 27.12
N SER A 1208 10.53 -23.98 27.75
CA SER A 1208 10.20 -23.92 29.17
C SER A 1208 8.81 -24.50 29.45
N SER A 1209 8.61 -25.02 30.65
CA SER A 1209 7.31 -25.47 31.16
C SER A 1209 7.36 -25.41 32.68
N LEU A 1210 6.24 -25.07 33.31
CA LEU A 1210 6.17 -24.91 34.76
C LEU A 1210 6.58 -26.19 35.52
N SER A 1211 6.12 -27.35 35.06
CA SER A 1211 6.46 -28.66 35.65
C SER A 1211 7.91 -29.10 35.40
N ALA A 1212 8.65 -28.40 34.54
CA ALA A 1212 10.02 -28.74 34.17
C ALA A 1212 11.05 -27.69 34.60
N GLY A 1213 10.75 -26.90 35.64
CA GLY A 1213 11.65 -25.90 36.20
C GLY A 1213 11.26 -24.45 35.90
N GLY A 1214 10.15 -24.21 35.19
CA GLY A 1214 9.57 -22.89 34.99
C GLY A 1214 10.23 -22.05 33.89
N PHE A 1215 9.88 -20.77 33.90
CA PHE A 1215 10.32 -19.78 32.91
C PHE A 1215 11.37 -18.82 33.50
N PRO A 1216 12.44 -18.49 32.74
CA PRO A 1216 13.36 -17.42 33.11
C PRO A 1216 12.72 -16.01 32.92
N LEU A 1217 13.40 -14.97 33.42
CA LEU A 1217 13.00 -13.56 33.33
C LEU A 1217 14.07 -12.68 32.68
#